data_AF-A0A256GHP7-F1
#
_entry.id   AF-A0A256GHP7-F1
#
_cell.length_a   1.000
_cell.length_b   1.000
_cell.length_c   1.000
_cell.angle_alpha   90.00
_cell.angle_beta   90.00
_cell.angle_gamma   90.00
#
_symmetry.space_group_name_H-M   'P 1'
#
loop_
_entity.id
_entity.type
_entity.pdbx_description
1 polymer ?
#
loop_
_entity_poly.entity_id
_entity_poly.type
_entity_poly.pdbx_seq_one_letter_code
_entity_poly.pdbx_strand_id
1 'polypeptide(L)'
;MKRFNGEFFKKRRALKLAKEEIGELAAAASYNWKDVEPAIFGTFLEQALDPTDRRKLGAHYTPRAYVERLVISTVIDPLRAEWDSARSTADRQKSEGKQDAAIKTVQAFHDKLCETRVLDPACGTGNFLYVSLELMKRLEGEVLEALNDLGGQEALAYESHTIDPHQFLGMEINPRAAAIAELVLWIGHLQWHFRNRGVAPSEPILKAFKNIQCMDAVLKWDGYPLPQVIDGRECYPNPRKPDWPKADYIVGNPPFVGGKDIRARMGSAYAEALWKAHKHMNESADFVMYWWDRAAEILLKPKSGLKRFGYVTTNSISQLFQRRVMEPYLNAKKPLSLLMAIPDHPWTKVTRDSAAVRIAITVAGAGKHDGRLLEVVKEEAVDTDSPVILFDERSGKINSDLTVGVDVASATKLLASEGLSSRGMSLHGAGFILSPQKAEYLGLGRHQGLDKHIRVYRNGRDLMDRPRGVMAVDLFGLTAEQVRSRYPEIYQHILTNVKPERDSNNRASYRNNWWVFGEPRKELRPALSGICRYIVTVETAKHRVFQFLEADILPDNMLVAIALSDSCLLGILSSKIHVIWALAQGGTLEDRPRYSKSLCFDPFPFPSASDVQKAQIGDIAEELDAQRKRVLEEHSHLTLTGLYNVLEMLKAGTKPDDLGAKERRIFDDGLVLILKELHEKLDEAVAVAYGWPADSSDEEILARLVSLNKERAKEEKRGLVRWLRPEYQIPRFGSDKEKAEQLEADLGEGGAPVKEGPKPSFPTDERDQTPAVLQRLMEADGTLDANAIALSFKQGRRALPAVSAVLAALYRMGLVSTSDGKSFSLRRVA
;
A
#
# COMPACT_ATOMS: atom_id res chain seq x y z
N MET A 1 24.42 -53.47 -23.73
CA MET A 1 23.56 -52.27 -23.74
C MET A 1 23.03 -52.05 -22.33
N LYS A 2 23.22 -50.84 -21.76
CA LYS A 2 22.63 -50.44 -20.48
C LYS A 2 21.12 -50.23 -20.62
N ARG A 3 20.31 -50.61 -19.63
CA ARG A 3 18.87 -50.30 -19.60
C ARG A 3 18.64 -48.96 -18.89
N PHE A 4 18.28 -47.92 -19.65
CA PHE A 4 18.02 -46.58 -19.10
C PHE A 4 16.59 -46.38 -18.56
N ASN A 5 15.61 -47.14 -19.03
CA ASN A 5 14.16 -46.82 -19.04
C ASN A 5 13.56 -46.05 -17.84
N GLY A 6 12.97 -44.88 -18.10
CA GLY A 6 12.04 -44.13 -17.23
C GLY A 6 10.83 -43.65 -18.06
N GLU A 7 10.14 -42.57 -17.69
CA GLU A 7 9.04 -42.03 -18.52
C GLU A 7 9.53 -41.51 -19.89
N PHE A 8 10.76 -40.98 -19.98
CA PHE A 8 11.34 -40.44 -21.23
C PHE A 8 11.38 -41.44 -22.39
N PHE A 9 11.80 -42.67 -22.12
CA PHE A 9 11.99 -43.70 -23.14
C PHE A 9 10.79 -44.64 -23.30
N LYS A 10 9.65 -44.30 -22.67
CA LYS A 10 8.41 -45.08 -22.75
C LYS A 10 7.81 -45.08 -24.16
N LYS A 11 7.93 -43.95 -24.87
CA LYS A 11 7.49 -43.82 -26.28
C LYS A 11 8.72 -43.90 -27.19
N ARG A 12 8.72 -44.84 -28.14
CA ARG A 12 9.84 -45.08 -29.08
C ARG A 12 9.77 -44.23 -30.35
N ARG A 13 9.12 -43.07 -30.32
CA ARG A 13 8.92 -42.22 -31.51
C ARG A 13 10.17 -41.37 -31.74
N ALA A 14 10.90 -41.64 -32.81
CA ALA A 14 11.92 -40.73 -33.30
C ALA A 14 11.27 -39.47 -33.90
N LEU A 15 11.83 -38.30 -33.60
CA LEU A 15 11.46 -37.06 -34.27
C LEU A 15 12.03 -37.08 -35.69
N LYS A 16 11.25 -36.60 -36.67
CA LYS A 16 11.75 -36.45 -38.04
C LYS A 16 12.67 -35.24 -38.06
N LEU A 17 13.94 -35.45 -38.42
CA LEU A 17 14.95 -34.41 -38.53
C LEU A 17 15.36 -34.23 -39.99
N ALA A 18 15.57 -32.98 -40.40
CA ALA A 18 16.20 -32.61 -41.66
C ALA A 18 17.71 -32.92 -41.62
N LYS A 19 18.36 -32.90 -42.79
CA LYS A 19 19.79 -33.23 -42.91
C LYS A 19 20.65 -32.27 -42.08
N GLU A 20 20.30 -30.99 -42.11
CA GLU A 20 20.97 -29.92 -41.39
C GLU A 20 20.82 -30.11 -39.88
N GLU A 21 19.62 -30.43 -39.41
CA GLU A 21 19.32 -30.69 -38.00
C GLU A 21 20.08 -31.92 -37.46
N ILE A 22 20.29 -32.95 -38.29
CA ILE A 22 21.13 -34.10 -37.94
C ILE A 22 22.60 -33.67 -37.76
N GLY A 23 23.09 -32.77 -38.62
CA GLY A 23 24.44 -32.21 -38.51
C GLY A 23 24.63 -31.43 -37.21
N GLU A 24 23.70 -30.56 -36.86
CA GLU A 24 23.71 -29.80 -35.60
C GLU A 24 23.64 -30.73 -34.38
N LEU A 25 22.80 -31.77 -34.41
CA LEU A 25 22.70 -32.74 -33.32
C LEU A 25 24.01 -33.53 -33.13
N ALA A 26 24.68 -33.90 -34.24
CA ALA A 26 25.98 -34.57 -34.18
C ALA A 26 27.08 -33.65 -33.62
N ALA A 27 27.07 -32.37 -34.00
CA ALA A 27 27.96 -31.36 -33.44
C ALA A 27 27.72 -31.20 -31.93
N ALA A 28 26.47 -31.04 -31.49
CA ALA A 28 26.10 -30.97 -30.08
C ALA A 28 26.54 -32.22 -29.29
N ALA A 29 26.40 -33.41 -29.87
CA ALA A 29 26.82 -34.67 -29.25
C ALA A 29 28.35 -34.81 -29.10
N SER A 30 29.14 -34.04 -29.85
CA SER A 30 30.61 -34.06 -29.75
C SER A 30 31.18 -33.27 -28.56
N TYR A 31 30.36 -32.39 -27.95
CA TYR A 31 30.75 -31.64 -26.76
C TYR A 31 30.78 -32.53 -25.51
N ASN A 32 31.58 -32.15 -24.51
CA ASN A 32 31.62 -32.84 -23.23
C ASN A 32 30.50 -32.33 -22.30
N TRP A 33 29.49 -33.17 -22.06
CA TRP A 33 28.35 -32.88 -21.19
C TRP A 33 28.54 -33.35 -19.74
N LYS A 34 29.71 -33.89 -19.38
CA LYS A 34 29.95 -34.50 -18.06
C LYS A 34 29.71 -33.51 -16.91
N ASP A 35 30.21 -32.29 -17.06
CA ASP A 35 30.22 -31.26 -16.02
C ASP A 35 29.25 -30.12 -16.34
N VAL A 36 28.23 -30.39 -17.15
CA VAL A 36 27.21 -29.40 -17.49
C VAL A 36 26.42 -29.02 -16.24
N GLU A 37 26.28 -27.72 -15.98
CA GLU A 37 25.39 -27.21 -14.95
C GLU A 37 23.93 -27.47 -15.40
N PRO A 38 23.15 -28.30 -14.69
CA PRO A 38 21.79 -28.66 -15.12
C PRO A 38 20.85 -27.46 -15.28
N ALA A 39 21.13 -26.33 -14.63
CA ALA A 39 20.38 -25.09 -14.79
C ALA A 39 20.40 -24.54 -16.24
N ILE A 40 21.42 -24.88 -17.05
CA ILE A 40 21.55 -24.41 -18.44
C ILE A 40 20.36 -24.81 -19.34
N PHE A 41 19.71 -25.93 -19.03
CA PHE A 41 18.55 -26.40 -19.79
C PHE A 41 17.34 -25.46 -19.67
N GLY A 42 17.26 -24.67 -18.60
CA GLY A 42 16.31 -23.56 -18.47
C GLY A 42 16.54 -22.49 -19.53
N THR A 43 17.80 -22.05 -19.66
CA THR A 43 18.21 -21.06 -20.66
C THR A 43 17.95 -21.53 -22.09
N PHE A 44 18.21 -22.81 -22.38
CA PHE A 44 17.92 -23.38 -23.70
C PHE A 44 16.42 -23.40 -24.03
N LEU A 45 15.56 -23.74 -23.06
CA LEU A 45 14.11 -23.68 -23.26
C LEU A 45 13.66 -22.23 -23.55
N GLU A 46 14.16 -21.27 -22.78
CA GLU A 46 13.80 -19.86 -22.97
C GLU A 46 14.21 -19.30 -24.33
N GLN A 47 15.39 -19.66 -24.82
CA GLN A 47 15.86 -19.27 -26.15
C GLN A 47 15.08 -19.95 -27.27
N ALA A 48 14.54 -21.15 -27.02
CA ALA A 48 13.75 -21.91 -27.98
C ALA A 48 12.26 -21.52 -28.02
N LEU A 49 11.76 -20.70 -27.09
CA LEU A 49 10.38 -20.22 -27.05
C LEU A 49 10.22 -18.92 -27.87
N ASP A 50 9.07 -18.77 -28.53
CA ASP A 50 8.70 -17.51 -29.18
C ASP A 50 8.58 -16.37 -28.13
N PRO A 51 8.98 -15.12 -28.44
CA PRO A 51 8.89 -13.99 -27.51
C PRO A 51 7.50 -13.77 -26.89
N THR A 52 6.44 -14.09 -27.63
CA THR A 52 5.05 -13.98 -27.20
C THR A 52 4.70 -15.03 -26.15
N ASP A 53 5.16 -16.27 -26.35
CA ASP A 53 4.97 -17.38 -25.41
C ASP A 53 5.81 -17.16 -24.14
N ARG A 54 7.03 -16.63 -24.29
CA ARG A 54 7.91 -16.25 -23.16
C ARG A 54 7.24 -15.24 -22.24
N ARG A 55 6.61 -14.19 -22.80
CA ARG A 55 5.87 -13.17 -22.02
C ARG A 55 4.59 -13.69 -21.39
N LYS A 56 3.85 -14.58 -22.06
CA LYS A 56 2.61 -15.17 -21.54
C LYS A 56 2.86 -16.10 -20.36
N LEU A 57 3.93 -16.90 -20.43
CA LEU A 57 4.26 -17.90 -19.41
C LEU A 57 5.01 -17.30 -18.21
N GLY A 58 5.56 -16.08 -18.33
CA GLY A 58 6.39 -15.49 -17.28
C GLY A 58 7.66 -16.32 -16.99
N ALA A 59 8.08 -17.16 -17.95
CA ALA A 59 9.22 -18.04 -17.82
C ALA A 59 10.51 -17.20 -17.85
N HIS A 60 11.00 -16.87 -16.66
CA HIS A 60 12.24 -16.16 -16.45
C HIS A 60 13.18 -16.99 -15.59
N TYR A 61 14.39 -17.20 -16.09
CA TYR A 61 15.46 -17.91 -15.42
C TYR A 61 15.77 -17.19 -14.11
N THR A 62 15.73 -17.95 -13.02
CA THR A 62 16.12 -17.47 -11.70
C THR A 62 17.61 -17.77 -11.50
N PRO A 63 18.47 -16.75 -11.31
CA PRO A 63 19.88 -16.96 -11.03
C PRO A 63 20.11 -17.92 -9.86
N ARG A 64 21.11 -18.80 -9.97
CA ARG A 64 21.42 -19.83 -8.97
C ARG A 64 21.60 -19.27 -7.56
N ALA A 65 22.28 -18.13 -7.41
CA ALA A 65 22.48 -17.47 -6.12
C ALA A 65 21.15 -17.08 -5.43
N TYR A 66 20.10 -16.75 -6.21
CA TYR A 66 18.79 -16.38 -5.68
C TYR A 66 18.01 -17.63 -5.28
N VAL A 67 18.12 -18.69 -6.09
CA VAL A 67 17.55 -20.01 -5.79
C VAL A 67 18.15 -20.57 -4.50
N GLU A 68 19.48 -20.61 -4.40
CA GLU A 68 20.19 -21.10 -3.21
C GLU A 68 19.77 -20.34 -1.95
N ARG A 69 19.65 -19.00 -2.01
CA ARG A 69 19.23 -18.18 -0.87
C ARG A 69 17.86 -18.60 -0.32
N LEU A 70 16.89 -18.84 -1.21
CA LEU A 70 15.55 -19.26 -0.81
C LEU A 70 15.54 -20.71 -0.29
N VAL A 71 16.23 -21.62 -0.99
CA VAL A 71 16.31 -23.04 -0.63
C VAL A 71 17.02 -23.23 0.71
N ILE A 72 18.11 -22.50 0.95
CA ILE A 72 18.85 -22.55 2.21
C ILE A 72 17.91 -22.18 3.35
N SER A 73 17.28 -21.00 3.28
CA SER A 73 16.42 -20.49 4.34
C SER A 73 15.17 -21.35 4.59
N THR A 74 14.62 -21.94 3.53
CA THR A 74 13.36 -22.72 3.60
C THR A 74 13.59 -24.17 4.00
N VAL A 75 14.59 -24.83 3.40
CA VAL A 75 14.81 -26.28 3.45
C VAL A 75 16.05 -26.63 4.27
N ILE A 76 17.19 -26.01 3.99
CA ILE A 76 18.48 -26.45 4.56
C ILE A 76 18.67 -25.97 5.99
N ASP A 77 18.35 -24.73 6.32
CA ASP A 77 18.42 -24.18 7.68
C ASP A 77 17.68 -25.05 8.71
N PRO A 78 16.40 -25.45 8.51
CA PRO A 78 15.73 -26.31 9.46
C PRO A 78 16.34 -27.73 9.49
N LEU A 79 16.77 -28.29 8.36
CA LEU A 79 17.43 -29.60 8.33
C LEU A 79 18.80 -29.59 9.03
N ARG A 80 19.58 -28.50 8.88
CA ARG A 80 20.85 -28.29 9.59
C ARG A 80 20.62 -28.16 11.09
N ALA A 81 19.63 -27.39 11.52
CA ALA A 81 19.30 -27.30 12.95
C ALA A 81 18.91 -28.67 13.55
N GLU A 82 18.12 -29.47 12.81
CA GLU A 82 17.81 -30.84 13.21
C GLU A 82 19.07 -31.74 13.23
N TRP A 83 19.97 -31.60 12.25
CA TRP A 83 21.24 -32.32 12.18
C TRP A 83 22.16 -31.98 13.35
N ASP A 84 22.36 -30.70 13.64
CA ASP A 84 23.23 -30.23 14.73
C ASP A 84 22.75 -30.78 16.08
N SER A 85 21.43 -30.84 16.29
CA SER A 85 20.84 -31.47 17.48
C SER A 85 21.08 -32.99 17.53
N ALA A 86 20.94 -33.70 16.41
CA ALA A 86 21.19 -35.14 16.32
C ALA A 86 22.67 -35.45 16.55
N ARG A 87 23.56 -34.68 15.93
CA ARG A 87 25.02 -34.77 16.07
C ARG A 87 25.45 -34.51 17.51
N SER A 88 24.98 -33.43 18.14
CA SER A 88 25.28 -33.15 19.55
C SER A 88 24.83 -34.29 20.48
N THR A 89 23.66 -34.89 20.18
CA THR A 89 23.16 -36.05 20.93
C THR A 89 24.04 -37.29 20.72
N ALA A 90 24.46 -37.56 19.49
CA ALA A 90 25.34 -38.67 19.14
C ALA A 90 26.74 -38.51 19.77
N ASP A 91 27.31 -37.31 19.74
CA ASP A 91 28.62 -37.00 20.35
C ASP A 91 28.58 -37.22 21.87
N ARG A 92 27.50 -36.77 22.53
CA ARG A 92 27.28 -37.05 23.95
C ARG A 92 27.18 -38.55 24.23
N GLN A 93 26.37 -39.28 23.46
CA GLN A 93 26.24 -40.74 23.61
C GLN A 93 27.58 -41.46 23.40
N LYS A 94 28.39 -41.03 22.42
CA LYS A 94 29.75 -41.54 22.21
C LYS A 94 30.64 -41.30 23.43
N SER A 95 30.61 -40.09 24.00
CA SER A 95 31.39 -39.76 25.20
C SER A 95 30.97 -40.56 26.45
N GLU A 96 29.69 -40.95 26.53
CA GLU A 96 29.15 -41.82 27.58
C GLU A 96 29.43 -43.33 27.32
N GLY A 97 30.19 -43.67 26.29
CA GLY A 97 30.50 -45.06 25.91
C GLY A 97 29.34 -45.81 25.23
N LYS A 98 28.27 -45.11 24.81
CA LYS A 98 27.06 -45.68 24.19
C LYS A 98 27.12 -45.60 22.66
N GLN A 99 28.10 -46.26 22.05
CA GLN A 99 28.37 -46.16 20.61
C GLN A 99 27.19 -46.60 19.73
N ASP A 100 26.52 -47.71 20.07
CA ASP A 100 25.33 -48.18 19.32
C ASP A 100 24.18 -47.18 19.34
N ALA A 101 24.02 -46.45 20.45
CA ALA A 101 22.99 -45.41 20.56
C ALA A 101 23.34 -44.19 19.69
N ALA A 102 24.62 -43.81 19.64
CA ALA A 102 25.12 -42.75 18.78
C ALA A 102 24.86 -43.06 17.29
N ILE A 103 25.19 -44.29 16.85
CA ILE A 103 24.92 -44.76 15.48
C ILE A 103 23.42 -44.70 15.18
N LYS A 104 22.56 -45.21 16.07
CA LYS A 104 21.10 -45.17 15.89
C LYS A 104 20.55 -43.75 15.79
N THR A 105 21.10 -42.81 16.57
CA THR A 105 20.68 -41.39 16.53
C THR A 105 20.97 -40.77 15.17
N VAL A 106 22.18 -40.98 14.65
CA VAL A 106 22.56 -40.45 13.33
C VAL A 106 21.78 -41.16 12.22
N GLN A 107 21.56 -42.48 12.34
CA GLN A 107 20.78 -43.25 11.37
C GLN A 107 19.33 -42.76 11.30
N ALA A 108 18.70 -42.51 12.44
CA ALA A 108 17.34 -41.99 12.48
C ALA A 108 17.22 -40.61 11.79
N PHE A 109 18.27 -39.78 11.85
CA PHE A 109 18.32 -38.54 11.09
C PHE A 109 18.49 -38.79 9.59
N HIS A 110 19.38 -39.70 9.20
CA HIS A 110 19.58 -40.08 7.79
C HIS A 110 18.30 -40.64 7.16
N ASP A 111 17.59 -41.53 7.84
CA ASP A 111 16.30 -42.08 7.39
C ASP A 111 15.28 -40.96 7.16
N LYS A 112 15.17 -40.03 8.12
CA LYS A 112 14.29 -38.86 8.00
C LYS A 112 14.68 -37.94 6.83
N LEU A 113 15.97 -37.77 6.59
CA LEU A 113 16.47 -36.97 5.47
C LEU A 113 16.12 -37.62 4.12
N CYS A 114 16.15 -38.94 4.03
CA CYS A 114 15.76 -39.71 2.85
C CYS A 114 14.23 -39.77 2.63
N GLU A 115 13.42 -39.48 3.66
CA GLU A 115 11.97 -39.37 3.55
C GLU A 115 11.46 -37.94 3.28
N THR A 116 12.31 -36.93 3.50
CA THR A 116 11.94 -35.51 3.36
C THR A 116 11.57 -35.16 1.92
N ARG A 117 10.46 -34.45 1.72
CA ARG A 117 9.96 -34.07 0.39
C ARG A 117 9.93 -32.56 0.18
N VAL A 118 10.37 -32.11 -0.99
CA VAL A 118 10.37 -30.70 -1.40
C VAL A 118 9.46 -30.54 -2.61
N LEU A 119 8.50 -29.61 -2.55
CA LEU A 119 7.58 -29.31 -3.65
C LEU A 119 7.87 -27.93 -4.26
N ASP A 120 7.95 -27.88 -5.58
CA ASP A 120 7.85 -26.65 -6.36
C ASP A 120 6.56 -26.66 -7.22
N PRO A 121 5.50 -25.94 -6.81
CA PRO A 121 4.21 -25.92 -7.50
C PRO A 121 4.17 -25.00 -8.73
N ALA A 122 5.31 -24.44 -9.15
CA ALA A 122 5.47 -23.71 -10.41
C ALA A 122 6.89 -23.96 -10.94
N CYS A 123 7.25 -25.23 -11.10
CA CYS A 123 8.66 -25.62 -11.13
C CYS A 123 9.42 -25.21 -12.39
N GLY A 124 8.74 -24.83 -13.47
CA GLY A 124 9.39 -24.53 -14.74
C GLY A 124 10.27 -25.69 -15.17
N THR A 125 11.55 -25.42 -15.41
CA THR A 125 12.57 -26.42 -15.74
C THR A 125 13.26 -27.07 -14.54
N GLY A 126 12.74 -26.88 -13.33
CA GLY A 126 13.13 -27.61 -12.12
C GLY A 126 14.34 -27.07 -11.36
N ASN A 127 14.72 -25.80 -11.54
CA ASN A 127 15.95 -25.26 -10.94
C ASN A 127 15.93 -25.29 -9.38
N PHE A 128 14.81 -24.88 -8.76
CA PHE A 128 14.66 -24.96 -7.29
C PHE A 128 14.74 -26.39 -6.76
N LEU A 129 14.14 -27.33 -7.48
CA LEU A 129 14.17 -28.75 -7.13
C LEU A 129 15.59 -29.33 -7.25
N TYR A 130 16.31 -28.96 -8.30
CA TYR A 130 17.70 -29.36 -8.50
C TYR A 130 18.63 -28.82 -7.42
N VAL A 131 18.57 -27.52 -7.12
CA VAL A 131 19.39 -26.92 -6.06
C VAL A 131 19.04 -27.53 -4.69
N SER A 132 17.76 -27.82 -4.44
CA SER A 132 17.34 -28.54 -3.23
C SER A 132 17.96 -29.93 -3.16
N LEU A 133 17.96 -30.70 -4.26
CA LEU A 133 18.60 -32.01 -4.35
C LEU A 133 20.09 -31.92 -4.08
N GLU A 134 20.79 -30.99 -4.71
CA GLU A 134 22.23 -30.82 -4.53
C GLU A 134 22.60 -30.48 -3.08
N LEU A 135 21.90 -29.51 -2.46
CA LEU A 135 22.19 -29.09 -1.09
C LEU A 135 21.81 -30.17 -0.06
N MET A 136 20.70 -30.87 -0.27
CA MET A 136 20.34 -32.02 0.57
C MET A 136 21.35 -33.16 0.42
N LYS A 137 21.86 -33.42 -0.78
CA LYS A 137 22.93 -34.40 -1.03
C LYS A 137 24.25 -34.03 -0.37
N ARG A 138 24.58 -32.74 -0.32
CA ARG A 138 25.75 -32.26 0.42
C ARG A 138 25.60 -32.51 1.93
N LEU A 139 24.43 -32.23 2.49
CA LEU A 139 24.13 -32.54 3.90
C LEU A 139 24.13 -34.05 4.17
N GLU A 140 23.63 -34.87 3.25
CA GLU A 140 23.73 -36.34 3.36
C GLU A 140 25.17 -36.82 3.44
N GLY A 141 26.08 -36.22 2.65
CA GLY A 141 27.52 -36.50 2.73
C GLY A 141 28.08 -36.26 4.14
N GLU A 142 27.78 -35.10 4.74
CA GLU A 142 28.19 -34.76 6.11
C GLU A 142 27.68 -35.80 7.15
N VAL A 143 26.45 -36.30 6.96
CA VAL A 143 25.82 -37.29 7.85
C VAL A 143 26.44 -38.68 7.69
N LEU A 144 26.72 -39.10 6.46
CA LEU A 144 27.36 -40.38 6.17
C LEU A 144 28.81 -40.42 6.66
N GLU A 145 29.54 -39.32 6.53
CA GLU A 145 30.89 -39.16 7.12
C GLU A 145 30.83 -39.34 8.64
N ALA A 146 29.88 -38.69 9.32
CA ALA A 146 29.71 -38.86 10.76
C ALA A 146 29.33 -40.29 11.18
N LEU A 147 28.54 -41.02 10.39
CA LEU A 147 28.26 -42.45 10.62
C LEU A 147 29.52 -43.31 10.50
N ASN A 148 30.36 -43.03 9.50
CA ASN A 148 31.60 -43.75 9.29
C ASN A 148 32.58 -43.53 10.47
N ASP A 149 32.69 -42.30 10.96
CA ASP A 149 33.52 -41.94 12.13
C ASP A 149 33.04 -42.57 13.45
N LEU A 150 31.79 -43.02 13.50
CA LEU A 150 31.20 -43.77 14.61
C LEU A 150 31.41 -45.29 14.48
N GLY A 151 32.10 -45.75 13.42
CA GLY A 151 32.37 -47.17 13.21
C GLY A 151 31.17 -47.96 12.68
N GLY A 152 30.21 -47.30 12.01
CA GLY A 152 29.12 -47.97 11.32
C GLY A 152 29.66 -48.86 10.20
N GLN A 153 29.85 -50.16 10.47
CA GLN A 153 30.40 -51.15 9.53
C GLN A 153 29.48 -51.48 8.32
N GLU A 154 28.35 -50.80 8.16
CA GLU A 154 27.32 -51.09 7.15
C GLU A 154 27.25 -50.06 6.01
N ALA A 155 28.39 -49.53 5.56
CA ALA A 155 28.46 -48.63 4.39
C ALA A 155 27.74 -49.20 3.13
N LEU A 156 27.66 -50.52 3.00
CA LEU A 156 26.95 -51.24 1.93
C LEU A 156 25.41 -51.28 2.10
N ALA A 157 24.87 -51.17 3.32
CA ALA A 157 23.42 -51.22 3.56
C ALA A 157 22.72 -49.90 3.17
N TYR A 158 23.41 -48.78 3.36
CA TYR A 158 22.94 -47.43 3.00
C TYR A 158 22.99 -47.14 1.50
N GLU A 159 23.50 -48.07 0.68
CA GLU A 159 23.51 -47.92 -0.77
C GLU A 159 22.11 -47.92 -1.41
N SER A 160 21.13 -48.51 -0.73
CA SER A 160 19.74 -48.65 -1.19
C SER A 160 18.79 -47.57 -0.65
N HIS A 161 19.15 -46.89 0.43
CA HIS A 161 18.37 -45.84 1.08
C HIS A 161 19.18 -44.55 1.06
N THR A 162 18.90 -43.68 0.10
CA THR A 162 19.66 -42.44 -0.11
C THR A 162 18.75 -41.39 -0.71
N ILE A 163 19.18 -40.12 -0.67
CA ILE A 163 18.44 -39.06 -1.32
C ILE A 163 18.38 -39.30 -2.84
N ASP A 164 17.20 -39.21 -3.45
CA ASP A 164 17.05 -39.40 -4.89
C ASP A 164 15.93 -38.51 -5.47
N PRO A 165 15.80 -38.44 -6.81
CA PRO A 165 14.81 -37.56 -7.47
C PRO A 165 13.36 -37.70 -6.99
N HIS A 166 12.95 -38.85 -6.40
CA HIS A 166 11.55 -39.07 -5.97
C HIS A 166 11.07 -38.12 -4.87
N GLN A 167 12.00 -37.55 -4.09
CA GLN A 167 11.71 -36.60 -3.02
C GLN A 167 11.35 -35.20 -3.53
N PHE A 168 11.68 -34.89 -4.79
CA PHE A 168 11.57 -33.57 -5.38
C PHE A 168 10.36 -33.51 -6.31
N LEU A 169 9.29 -32.89 -5.82
CA LEU A 169 7.97 -32.88 -6.43
C LEU A 169 7.77 -31.57 -7.20
N GLY A 170 7.18 -31.62 -8.39
CA GLY A 170 6.99 -30.44 -9.23
C GLY A 170 5.61 -30.38 -9.86
N MET A 171 5.10 -29.17 -10.07
CA MET A 171 3.90 -28.93 -10.89
C MET A 171 4.22 -27.87 -11.95
N GLU A 172 3.89 -28.15 -13.20
CA GLU A 172 4.18 -27.26 -14.32
C GLU A 172 3.11 -27.40 -15.41
N ILE A 173 2.62 -26.28 -15.97
CA ILE A 173 1.57 -26.30 -16.98
C ILE A 173 2.11 -26.61 -18.38
N ASN A 174 3.35 -26.21 -18.67
CA ASN A 174 4.01 -26.44 -19.94
C ASN A 174 4.61 -27.86 -20.00
N PRO A 175 4.09 -28.76 -20.86
CA PRO A 175 4.56 -30.14 -20.93
C PRO A 175 6.04 -30.26 -21.31
N ARG A 176 6.60 -29.28 -22.03
CA ARG A 176 8.04 -29.26 -22.38
C ARG A 176 8.90 -28.93 -21.16
N ALA A 177 8.52 -27.91 -20.39
CA ALA A 177 9.22 -27.51 -19.17
C ALA A 177 9.16 -28.62 -18.11
N ALA A 178 7.99 -29.24 -17.93
CA ALA A 178 7.80 -30.36 -17.00
C ALA A 178 8.72 -31.55 -17.33
N ALA A 179 8.85 -31.90 -18.61
CA ALA A 179 9.77 -32.94 -19.05
C ALA A 179 11.24 -32.56 -18.81
N ILE A 180 11.61 -31.30 -19.02
CA ILE A 180 12.98 -30.83 -18.75
C ILE A 180 13.28 -30.88 -17.25
N ALA A 181 12.33 -30.50 -16.38
CA ALA A 181 12.51 -30.58 -14.92
C ALA A 181 12.85 -31.99 -14.43
N GLU A 182 12.15 -33.00 -14.96
CA GLU A 182 12.46 -34.40 -14.63
C GLU A 182 13.88 -34.79 -15.10
N LEU A 183 14.30 -34.31 -16.28
CA LEU A 183 15.64 -34.60 -16.83
C LEU A 183 16.73 -33.93 -15.99
N VAL A 184 16.53 -32.67 -15.62
CA VAL A 184 17.47 -31.88 -14.80
C VAL A 184 17.75 -32.57 -13.46
N LEU A 185 16.72 -33.08 -12.79
CA LEU A 185 16.88 -33.84 -11.54
C LEU A 185 17.68 -35.13 -11.73
N TRP A 186 17.42 -35.88 -12.81
CA TRP A 186 18.16 -37.10 -13.12
C TRP A 186 19.62 -36.83 -13.46
N ILE A 187 19.90 -35.82 -14.30
CA ILE A 187 21.27 -35.42 -14.63
C ILE A 187 22.02 -35.04 -13.36
N GLY A 188 21.42 -34.20 -12.52
CA GLY A 188 22.00 -33.79 -11.24
C GLY A 188 22.33 -34.97 -10.32
N HIS A 189 21.36 -35.87 -10.13
CA HIS A 189 21.55 -37.08 -9.32
C HIS A 189 22.66 -37.98 -9.87
N LEU A 190 22.70 -38.21 -11.19
CA LEU A 190 23.70 -39.05 -11.83
C LEU A 190 25.09 -38.42 -11.75
N GLN A 191 25.23 -37.12 -12.00
CA GLN A 191 26.49 -36.41 -11.84
C GLN A 191 27.05 -36.51 -10.42
N TRP A 192 26.19 -36.40 -9.41
CA TRP A 192 26.59 -36.61 -8.02
C TRP A 192 27.01 -38.06 -7.77
N HIS A 193 26.21 -39.03 -8.23
CA HIS A 193 26.49 -40.46 -8.07
C HIS A 193 27.85 -40.85 -8.69
N PHE A 194 28.13 -40.41 -9.92
CA PHE A 194 29.39 -40.70 -10.58
C PHE A 194 30.59 -40.02 -9.93
N ARG A 195 30.44 -38.76 -9.46
CA ARG A 195 31.51 -38.05 -8.75
C ARG A 195 31.93 -38.76 -7.45
N ASN A 196 30.97 -39.33 -6.72
CA ASN A 196 31.24 -39.92 -5.41
C ASN A 196 31.47 -41.43 -5.43
N ARG A 197 30.88 -42.17 -6.38
CA ARG A 197 30.97 -43.64 -6.41
C ARG A 197 31.82 -44.20 -7.55
N GLY A 198 32.04 -43.43 -8.62
CA GLY A 198 32.82 -43.88 -9.79
C GLY A 198 32.24 -45.05 -10.58
N VAL A 199 31.07 -45.58 -10.19
CA VAL A 199 30.38 -46.70 -10.85
C VAL A 199 28.98 -46.29 -11.33
N ALA A 200 28.42 -47.07 -12.26
CA ALA A 200 27.06 -46.83 -12.76
C ALA A 200 26.01 -47.29 -11.74
N PRO A 201 24.87 -46.59 -11.62
CA PRO A 201 23.77 -47.00 -10.76
C PRO A 201 23.10 -48.29 -11.26
N SER A 202 22.25 -48.87 -10.42
CA SER A 202 21.49 -50.08 -10.75
C SER A 202 20.54 -49.87 -11.92
N GLU A 203 20.31 -50.93 -12.71
CA GLU A 203 19.42 -50.89 -13.86
C GLU A 203 17.97 -51.25 -13.48
N PRO A 204 16.94 -50.55 -14.01
CA PRO A 204 17.04 -49.43 -14.96
C PRO A 204 17.57 -48.14 -14.32
N ILE A 205 18.43 -47.43 -15.07
CA ILE A 205 19.14 -46.23 -14.58
C ILE A 205 18.16 -45.11 -14.19
N LEU A 206 17.13 -44.87 -15.00
CA LEU A 206 16.06 -43.95 -14.68
C LEU A 206 14.90 -44.74 -14.06
N LYS A 207 14.16 -44.10 -13.16
CA LYS A 207 12.94 -44.64 -12.56
C LYS A 207 11.77 -43.69 -12.86
N ALA A 208 10.60 -44.25 -13.13
CA ALA A 208 9.39 -43.48 -13.44
C ALA A 208 8.67 -43.05 -12.14
N PHE A 209 9.22 -42.07 -11.43
CA PHE A 209 8.68 -41.63 -10.13
C PHE A 209 7.37 -40.86 -10.22
N LYS A 210 7.09 -40.19 -11.36
CA LYS A 210 5.93 -39.31 -11.55
C LYS A 210 5.86 -38.18 -10.50
N ASN A 211 7.03 -37.74 -10.06
CA ASN A 211 7.23 -36.66 -9.10
C ASN A 211 6.97 -35.27 -9.73
N ILE A 212 7.16 -35.12 -11.04
CA ILE A 212 6.79 -33.90 -11.79
C ILE A 212 5.44 -34.12 -12.48
N GLN A 213 4.46 -33.25 -12.20
CA GLN A 213 3.11 -33.33 -12.72
C GLN A 213 2.83 -32.20 -13.71
N CYS A 214 2.42 -32.55 -14.93
CA CYS A 214 2.00 -31.57 -15.94
C CYS A 214 0.58 -31.09 -15.63
N MET A 215 0.45 -30.01 -14.85
CA MET A 215 -0.84 -29.47 -14.44
C MET A 215 -0.82 -28.01 -13.99
N ASP A 216 -1.99 -27.38 -13.98
CA ASP A 216 -2.25 -26.09 -13.33
C ASP A 216 -2.29 -26.27 -11.81
N ALA A 217 -1.49 -25.48 -11.10
CA ALA A 217 -1.34 -25.54 -9.65
C ALA A 217 -2.35 -24.70 -8.87
N VAL A 218 -3.11 -23.83 -9.51
CA VAL A 218 -4.10 -22.95 -8.84
C VAL A 218 -5.53 -23.22 -9.26
N LEU A 219 -5.77 -23.86 -10.41
CA LEU A 219 -7.11 -24.11 -10.93
C LEU A 219 -7.31 -25.51 -11.53
N LYS A 220 -8.42 -26.15 -11.16
CA LYS A 220 -8.93 -27.40 -11.72
C LYS A 220 -10.43 -27.29 -11.99
N TRP A 221 -10.93 -27.98 -13.00
CA TRP A 221 -12.35 -27.97 -13.39
C TRP A 221 -12.80 -29.34 -13.91
N ASP A 222 -14.09 -29.49 -14.21
CA ASP A 222 -14.62 -30.73 -14.78
C ASP A 222 -14.31 -30.81 -16.28
N GLY A 223 -13.66 -31.90 -16.69
CA GLY A 223 -13.10 -32.06 -18.04
C GLY A 223 -11.66 -31.55 -18.22
N TYR A 224 -10.98 -31.20 -17.11
CA TYR A 224 -9.55 -30.85 -17.10
C TYR A 224 -8.69 -31.89 -17.85
N PRO A 225 -7.68 -31.48 -18.66
CA PRO A 225 -7.07 -30.15 -18.75
C PRO A 225 -7.61 -29.24 -19.87
N LEU A 226 -8.57 -29.69 -20.68
CA LEU A 226 -9.07 -28.89 -21.79
C LEU A 226 -10.22 -27.99 -21.32
N PRO A 227 -10.24 -26.69 -21.69
CA PRO A 227 -11.42 -25.86 -21.46
C PRO A 227 -12.59 -26.40 -22.28
N GLN A 228 -13.80 -26.30 -21.74
CA GLN A 228 -15.00 -26.62 -22.51
C GLN A 228 -15.42 -25.39 -23.31
N VAL A 229 -16.05 -25.59 -24.48
CA VAL A 229 -16.55 -24.48 -25.31
C VAL A 229 -18.06 -24.59 -25.39
N ILE A 230 -18.76 -23.60 -24.84
CA ILE A 230 -20.23 -23.49 -24.90
C ILE A 230 -20.55 -22.15 -25.57
N ASP A 231 -21.37 -22.18 -26.62
CA ASP A 231 -21.76 -21.01 -27.43
C ASP A 231 -20.56 -20.18 -27.95
N GLY A 232 -19.49 -20.87 -28.34
CA GLY A 232 -18.27 -20.24 -28.86
C GLY A 232 -17.42 -19.53 -27.79
N ARG A 233 -17.71 -19.72 -26.50
CA ARG A 233 -16.94 -19.17 -25.38
C ARG A 233 -16.32 -20.29 -24.55
N GLU A 234 -15.08 -20.10 -24.13
CA GLU A 234 -14.44 -20.99 -23.17
C GLU A 234 -15.17 -20.94 -21.83
N CYS A 235 -15.33 -22.10 -21.20
CA CYS A 235 -15.91 -22.25 -19.89
C CYS A 235 -15.17 -23.30 -19.08
N TYR A 236 -15.20 -23.11 -17.75
CA TYR A 236 -14.50 -23.95 -16.78
C TYR A 236 -15.53 -24.44 -15.74
N PRO A 237 -16.23 -25.56 -16.00
CA PRO A 237 -17.30 -26.02 -15.13
C PRO A 237 -16.77 -26.49 -13.78
N ASN A 238 -17.48 -26.14 -12.69
CA ASN A 238 -17.11 -26.51 -11.32
C ASN A 238 -15.63 -26.23 -10.97
N PRO A 239 -15.19 -24.96 -11.10
CA PRO A 239 -13.80 -24.60 -10.86
C PRO A 239 -13.47 -24.75 -9.37
N ARG A 240 -12.32 -25.34 -9.08
CA ARG A 240 -11.86 -25.70 -7.73
C ARG A 240 -10.34 -25.69 -7.63
N LYS A 241 -9.84 -25.63 -6.41
CA LYS A 241 -8.41 -25.74 -6.10
C LYS A 241 -7.90 -27.15 -6.43
N PRO A 242 -6.76 -27.31 -7.10
CA PRO A 242 -6.15 -28.63 -7.31
C PRO A 242 -5.56 -29.20 -6.01
N ASP A 243 -5.40 -30.52 -5.98
CA ASP A 243 -4.74 -31.23 -4.89
C ASP A 243 -3.22 -31.17 -5.09
N TRP A 244 -2.52 -30.56 -4.14
CA TRP A 244 -1.06 -30.53 -4.13
C TRP A 244 -0.52 -31.81 -3.48
N PRO A 245 0.59 -32.37 -3.98
CA PRO A 245 1.21 -33.53 -3.35
C PRO A 245 1.75 -33.16 -1.96
N LYS A 246 1.76 -34.13 -1.04
CA LYS A 246 2.26 -33.90 0.32
C LYS A 246 3.78 -33.70 0.29
N ALA A 247 4.23 -32.61 0.92
CA ALA A 247 5.64 -32.23 1.04
C ALA A 247 5.92 -31.62 2.43
N ASP A 248 7.18 -31.72 2.87
CA ASP A 248 7.69 -31.11 4.10
C ASP A 248 8.07 -29.64 3.90
N TYR A 249 8.50 -29.31 2.67
CA TYR A 249 8.89 -27.96 2.29
C TYR A 249 8.32 -27.59 0.92
N ILE A 250 8.00 -26.31 0.75
CA ILE A 250 7.58 -25.75 -0.54
C ILE A 250 8.52 -24.60 -0.91
N VAL A 251 9.07 -24.62 -2.12
CA VAL A 251 9.92 -23.53 -2.66
C VAL A 251 9.49 -23.24 -4.09
N GLY A 252 9.68 -22.02 -4.57
CA GLY A 252 9.49 -21.76 -6.00
C GLY A 252 9.48 -20.29 -6.37
N ASN A 253 9.32 -20.06 -7.68
CA ASN A 253 9.16 -18.74 -8.28
C ASN A 253 7.92 -18.74 -9.21
N PRO A 254 6.71 -18.57 -8.66
CA PRO A 254 5.49 -18.59 -9.48
C PRO A 254 5.39 -17.33 -10.38
N PRO A 255 4.57 -17.37 -11.44
CA PRO A 255 4.56 -16.35 -12.49
C PRO A 255 4.07 -14.97 -12.03
N PHE A 256 4.76 -13.91 -12.49
CA PHE A 256 4.46 -12.52 -12.13
C PHE A 256 3.43 -11.87 -13.08
N VAL A 257 2.17 -11.85 -12.65
CA VAL A 257 1.09 -11.12 -13.33
C VAL A 257 0.37 -10.24 -12.31
N GLY A 258 0.38 -8.93 -12.54
CA GLY A 258 -0.33 -7.98 -11.68
C GLY A 258 -1.84 -8.23 -11.70
N GLY A 259 -2.54 -8.07 -10.57
CA GLY A 259 -3.96 -8.43 -10.45
C GLY A 259 -4.86 -7.82 -11.53
N LYS A 260 -4.63 -6.55 -11.87
CA LYS A 260 -5.35 -5.83 -12.95
C LYS A 260 -5.15 -6.42 -14.35
N ASP A 261 -4.07 -7.17 -14.57
CA ASP A 261 -3.66 -7.71 -15.87
C ASP A 261 -4.05 -9.19 -16.04
N ILE A 262 -4.52 -9.88 -14.97
CA ILE A 262 -4.89 -11.31 -15.02
C ILE A 262 -5.93 -11.56 -16.12
N ARG A 263 -7.01 -10.79 -16.14
CA ARG A 263 -8.09 -10.91 -17.13
C ARG A 263 -7.58 -10.70 -18.57
N ALA A 264 -6.68 -9.73 -18.76
CA ALA A 264 -6.14 -9.40 -20.07
C ALA A 264 -5.15 -10.45 -20.58
N ARG A 265 -4.37 -11.08 -19.68
CA ARG A 265 -3.34 -12.08 -20.05
C ARG A 265 -3.88 -13.50 -20.16
N MET A 266 -4.76 -13.91 -19.25
CA MET A 266 -5.26 -15.29 -19.12
C MET A 266 -6.65 -15.48 -19.75
N GLY A 267 -7.33 -14.40 -20.12
CA GLY A 267 -8.70 -14.43 -20.63
C GLY A 267 -9.76 -14.30 -19.52
N SER A 268 -10.94 -13.79 -19.89
CA SER A 268 -12.02 -13.53 -18.92
C SER A 268 -12.58 -14.79 -18.28
N ALA A 269 -12.76 -15.87 -19.05
CA ALA A 269 -13.32 -17.12 -18.55
C ALA A 269 -12.41 -17.78 -17.49
N TYR A 270 -11.09 -17.79 -17.71
CA TYR A 270 -10.13 -18.33 -16.74
C TYR A 270 -10.09 -17.48 -15.47
N ALA A 271 -10.02 -16.15 -15.61
CA ALA A 271 -9.97 -15.24 -14.46
C ALA A 271 -11.22 -15.40 -13.56
N GLU A 272 -12.41 -15.48 -14.16
CA GLU A 272 -13.66 -15.68 -13.42
C GLU A 272 -13.71 -17.06 -12.74
N ALA A 273 -13.21 -18.10 -13.39
CA ALA A 273 -13.09 -19.43 -12.80
C ALA A 273 -12.10 -19.47 -11.62
N LEU A 274 -10.96 -18.79 -11.75
CA LEU A 274 -9.97 -18.63 -10.70
C LEU A 274 -10.58 -17.94 -9.47
N TRP A 275 -11.22 -16.79 -9.64
CA TRP A 275 -11.86 -16.08 -8.52
C TRP A 275 -12.99 -16.89 -7.88
N LYS A 276 -13.74 -17.66 -8.68
CA LYS A 276 -14.79 -18.56 -8.16
C LYS A 276 -14.23 -19.71 -7.32
N ALA A 277 -13.05 -20.23 -7.67
CA ALA A 277 -12.34 -21.26 -6.91
C ALA A 277 -11.68 -20.70 -5.62
N HIS A 278 -11.36 -19.41 -5.60
CA HIS A 278 -10.64 -18.72 -4.53
C HIS A 278 -11.43 -17.52 -3.97
N LYS A 279 -12.66 -17.75 -3.50
CA LYS A 279 -13.62 -16.69 -3.12
C LYS A 279 -13.15 -15.74 -2.02
N HIS A 280 -12.19 -16.15 -1.19
CA HIS A 280 -11.63 -15.34 -0.11
C HIS A 280 -10.53 -14.38 -0.61
N MET A 281 -9.97 -14.62 -1.79
CA MET A 281 -8.96 -13.76 -2.41
C MET A 281 -9.61 -12.51 -2.99
N ASN A 282 -8.90 -11.38 -2.93
CA ASN A 282 -9.34 -10.16 -3.58
C ASN A 282 -8.95 -10.17 -5.07
N GLU A 283 -9.80 -9.67 -5.96
CA GLU A 283 -9.58 -9.70 -7.42
C GLU A 283 -8.36 -8.86 -7.88
N SER A 284 -7.86 -7.97 -7.01
CA SER A 284 -6.66 -7.16 -7.25
C SER A 284 -5.37 -7.83 -6.78
N ALA A 285 -5.44 -9.02 -6.19
CA ALA A 285 -4.27 -9.78 -5.79
C ALA A 285 -3.46 -10.19 -7.01
N ASP A 286 -2.13 -10.08 -6.91
CA ASP A 286 -1.23 -10.51 -7.96
C ASP A 286 -1.28 -12.03 -8.10
N PHE A 287 -1.07 -12.54 -9.31
CA PHE A 287 -1.29 -13.96 -9.61
C PHE A 287 -0.38 -14.89 -8.79
N VAL A 288 0.83 -14.46 -8.46
CA VAL A 288 1.76 -15.17 -7.57
C VAL A 288 1.17 -15.41 -6.17
N MET A 289 0.27 -14.53 -5.69
CA MET A 289 -0.32 -14.64 -4.36
C MET A 289 -1.28 -15.82 -4.22
N TYR A 290 -1.75 -16.44 -5.31
CA TYR A 290 -2.56 -17.66 -5.24
C TYR A 290 -1.73 -18.88 -4.81
N TRP A 291 -0.44 -18.91 -5.14
CA TRP A 291 0.49 -19.92 -4.63
C TRP A 291 0.85 -19.65 -3.17
N TRP A 292 1.13 -18.39 -2.84
CA TRP A 292 1.43 -17.98 -1.46
C TRP A 292 0.27 -18.32 -0.52
N ASP A 293 -0.96 -17.94 -0.90
CA ASP A 293 -2.20 -18.26 -0.18
C ASP A 293 -2.37 -19.78 -0.01
N ARG A 294 -2.21 -20.54 -1.09
CA ARG A 294 -2.36 -22.00 -1.06
C ARG A 294 -1.34 -22.68 -0.14
N ALA A 295 -0.08 -22.23 -0.13
CA ALA A 295 0.93 -22.74 0.77
C ALA A 295 0.64 -22.39 2.23
N ALA A 296 0.15 -21.17 2.51
CA ALA A 296 -0.29 -20.76 3.84
C ALA A 296 -1.47 -21.58 4.36
N GLU A 297 -2.48 -21.85 3.51
CA GLU A 297 -3.60 -22.75 3.83
C GLU A 297 -3.11 -24.15 4.21
N ILE A 298 -2.17 -24.71 3.41
CA ILE A 298 -1.62 -26.05 3.66
C ILE A 298 -0.81 -26.05 4.95
N LEU A 299 0.01 -25.03 5.20
CA LEU A 299 0.87 -24.91 6.38
C LEU A 299 0.06 -24.89 7.67
N LEU A 300 -1.04 -24.14 7.70
CA LEU A 300 -1.88 -23.99 8.89
C LEU A 300 -2.97 -25.06 9.04
N LYS A 301 -3.12 -25.96 8.05
CA LYS A 301 -4.09 -27.06 8.12
C LYS A 301 -3.75 -27.99 9.30
N PRO A 302 -4.74 -28.45 10.09
CA PRO A 302 -4.49 -29.42 11.15
C PRO A 302 -3.82 -30.69 10.61
N LYS A 303 -2.77 -31.15 11.31
CA LYS A 303 -1.96 -32.31 10.92
C LYS A 303 -1.28 -32.16 9.55
N SER A 304 -1.01 -30.93 9.12
CA SER A 304 -0.14 -30.71 7.96
C SER A 304 1.27 -31.25 8.23
N GLY A 305 1.86 -31.88 7.22
CA GLY A 305 3.28 -32.25 7.22
C GLY A 305 4.20 -31.11 6.77
N LEU A 306 3.63 -30.02 6.23
CA LEU A 306 4.40 -28.89 5.75
C LEU A 306 5.02 -28.14 6.93
N LYS A 307 6.34 -27.98 6.93
CA LYS A 307 7.11 -27.29 7.98
C LYS A 307 7.33 -25.82 7.65
N ARG A 308 7.76 -25.53 6.42
CA ARG A 308 8.03 -24.17 5.91
C ARG A 308 7.71 -24.08 4.43
N PHE A 309 7.41 -22.88 3.97
CA PHE A 309 7.41 -22.56 2.54
C PHE A 309 8.16 -21.26 2.27
N GLY A 310 8.70 -21.13 1.06
CA GLY A 310 9.35 -19.92 0.60
C GLY A 310 9.02 -19.62 -0.86
N TYR A 311 8.82 -18.35 -1.17
CA TYR A 311 8.51 -17.92 -2.54
C TYR A 311 9.29 -16.67 -2.94
N VAL A 312 9.66 -16.65 -4.21
CA VAL A 312 9.95 -15.41 -4.93
C VAL A 312 8.63 -14.82 -5.41
N THR A 313 8.43 -13.52 -5.19
CA THR A 313 7.24 -12.75 -5.56
C THR A 313 7.65 -11.40 -6.14
N THR A 314 6.70 -10.61 -6.62
CA THR A 314 6.95 -9.21 -6.97
C THR A 314 7.12 -8.37 -5.70
N ASN A 315 7.93 -7.29 -5.75
CA ASN A 315 8.08 -6.39 -4.61
C ASN A 315 6.78 -5.66 -4.20
N SER A 316 5.72 -5.75 -5.01
CA SER A 316 4.36 -5.35 -4.66
C SER A 316 3.72 -6.18 -3.54
N ILE A 317 4.33 -7.29 -3.09
CA ILE A 317 3.82 -8.10 -1.97
C ILE A 317 3.60 -7.30 -0.67
N SER A 318 4.36 -6.23 -0.45
CA SER A 318 4.19 -5.31 0.69
C SER A 318 3.03 -4.32 0.52
N GLN A 319 2.40 -4.27 -0.66
CA GLN A 319 1.32 -3.33 -0.97
C GLN A 319 -0.05 -3.87 -0.53
N LEU A 320 -1.00 -2.93 -0.34
CA LEU A 320 -2.31 -3.16 0.27
C LEU A 320 -3.05 -4.43 -0.20
N PHE A 321 -3.15 -4.67 -1.50
CA PHE A 321 -3.92 -5.81 -2.02
C PHE A 321 -3.27 -7.16 -1.75
N GLN A 322 -1.94 -7.20 -1.69
CA GLN A 322 -1.19 -8.42 -1.40
C GLN A 322 -1.10 -8.65 0.12
N ARG A 323 -0.96 -7.57 0.91
CA ARG A 323 -1.07 -7.64 2.38
C ARG A 323 -2.37 -8.24 2.86
N ARG A 324 -3.50 -7.90 2.22
CA ARG A 324 -4.81 -8.49 2.52
C ARG A 324 -4.87 -10.02 2.33
N VAL A 325 -3.95 -10.60 1.55
CA VAL A 325 -3.79 -12.05 1.44
C VAL A 325 -3.01 -12.61 2.63
N MET A 326 -1.96 -11.94 3.09
CA MET A 326 -1.09 -12.41 4.18
C MET A 326 -1.67 -12.17 5.58
N GLU A 327 -2.30 -11.02 5.79
CA GLU A 327 -2.83 -10.56 7.09
C GLU A 327 -3.75 -11.58 7.79
N PRO A 328 -4.69 -12.28 7.11
CA PRO A 328 -5.51 -13.31 7.75
C PRO A 328 -4.68 -14.43 8.38
N TYR A 329 -3.56 -14.81 7.75
CA TYR A 329 -2.69 -15.88 8.23
C TYR A 329 -1.72 -15.42 9.33
N LEU A 330 -1.16 -14.21 9.19
CA LEU A 330 -0.28 -13.60 10.18
C LEU A 330 -1.01 -13.26 11.50
N ASN A 331 -2.29 -12.90 11.41
CA ASN A 331 -3.11 -12.50 12.55
C ASN A 331 -4.04 -13.61 13.09
N ALA A 332 -3.94 -14.83 12.56
CA ALA A 332 -4.75 -15.95 13.03
C ALA A 332 -4.42 -16.33 14.48
N LYS A 333 -5.36 -17.00 15.17
CA LYS A 333 -5.14 -17.52 16.54
C LYS A 333 -3.95 -18.50 16.60
N LYS A 334 -3.80 -19.31 15.56
CA LYS A 334 -2.62 -20.13 15.29
C LYS A 334 -1.97 -19.54 14.03
N PRO A 335 -1.13 -18.51 14.17
CA PRO A 335 -0.61 -17.78 13.03
C PRO A 335 0.53 -18.55 12.36
N LEU A 336 0.87 -18.13 11.15
CA LEU A 336 2.24 -18.30 10.64
C LEU A 336 3.03 -17.02 10.94
N SER A 337 4.35 -17.13 10.89
CA SER A 337 5.28 -15.99 10.95
C SER A 337 6.20 -16.01 9.73
N LEU A 338 6.57 -14.83 9.24
CA LEU A 338 7.63 -14.70 8.23
C LEU A 338 8.98 -14.84 8.94
N LEU A 339 9.72 -15.90 8.60
CA LEU A 339 11.04 -16.24 9.18
C LEU A 339 12.18 -15.53 8.45
N MET A 340 11.96 -15.19 7.18
CA MET A 340 12.84 -14.35 6.38
C MET A 340 12.01 -13.50 5.43
N ALA A 341 12.36 -12.23 5.26
CA ALA A 341 11.85 -11.39 4.18
C ALA A 341 12.97 -10.58 3.55
N ILE A 342 12.93 -10.48 2.22
CA ILE A 342 13.72 -9.55 1.43
C ILE A 342 12.71 -8.75 0.62
N PRO A 343 12.35 -7.53 1.03
CA PRO A 343 11.20 -6.81 0.49
C PRO A 343 11.45 -6.30 -0.93
N ASP A 344 12.70 -6.00 -1.25
CA ASP A 344 13.06 -5.35 -2.50
C ASP A 344 14.46 -5.81 -2.94
N HIS A 345 14.46 -6.77 -3.86
CA HIS A 345 15.66 -7.44 -4.36
C HIS A 345 15.74 -7.27 -5.88
N PRO A 346 16.92 -6.95 -6.44
CA PRO A 346 17.06 -6.75 -7.87
C PRO A 346 16.85 -8.04 -8.64
N TRP A 347 16.12 -7.97 -9.75
CA TRP A 347 16.02 -9.04 -10.74
C TRP A 347 16.82 -8.66 -12.00
N THR A 348 17.23 -9.67 -12.76
CA THR A 348 17.98 -9.47 -14.01
C THR A 348 17.15 -8.67 -15.02
N LYS A 349 17.82 -7.85 -15.85
CA LYS A 349 17.16 -7.13 -16.92
C LYS A 349 16.73 -8.09 -18.03
N VAL A 350 15.49 -7.96 -18.51
CA VAL A 350 14.97 -8.76 -19.63
C VAL A 350 15.68 -8.40 -20.95
N THR A 351 16.08 -7.13 -21.09
CA THR A 351 16.94 -6.60 -22.15
C THR A 351 17.85 -5.50 -21.59
N ARG A 352 18.97 -5.20 -22.25
CA ARG A 352 19.95 -4.17 -21.84
C ARG A 352 19.32 -2.80 -21.55
N ASP A 353 18.19 -2.48 -22.21
CA ASP A 353 17.43 -1.22 -22.11
C ASP A 353 16.14 -1.32 -21.26
N SER A 354 15.82 -2.48 -20.68
CA SER A 354 14.64 -2.64 -19.81
C SER A 354 14.91 -2.18 -18.39
N ALA A 355 13.90 -1.56 -17.75
CA ALA A 355 13.92 -1.31 -16.32
C ALA A 355 14.02 -2.66 -15.57
N ALA A 356 14.89 -2.72 -14.56
CA ALA A 356 15.05 -3.93 -13.75
C ALA A 356 13.74 -4.22 -13.01
N VAL A 357 13.23 -5.45 -13.19
CA VAL A 357 12.13 -5.94 -12.35
C VAL A 357 12.69 -6.06 -10.92
N ARG A 358 11.89 -5.73 -9.90
CA ARG A 358 12.28 -5.92 -8.51
C ARG A 358 11.35 -6.96 -7.88
N ILE A 359 11.96 -7.90 -7.19
CA ILE A 359 11.29 -9.05 -6.58
C ILE A 359 11.35 -8.94 -5.06
N ALA A 360 10.50 -9.70 -4.38
CA ALA A 360 10.58 -9.95 -2.96
C ALA A 360 10.76 -11.44 -2.71
N ILE A 361 11.48 -11.80 -1.65
CA ILE A 361 11.70 -13.18 -1.24
C ILE A 361 11.15 -13.34 0.18
N THR A 362 10.23 -14.28 0.39
CA THR A 362 9.65 -14.52 1.72
C THR A 362 9.74 -15.99 2.10
N VAL A 363 9.97 -16.27 3.39
CA VAL A 363 9.94 -17.61 3.98
C VAL A 363 9.01 -17.58 5.18
N ALA A 364 8.07 -18.52 5.23
CA ALA A 364 7.05 -18.61 6.28
C ALA A 364 7.13 -19.95 7.01
N GLY A 365 6.85 -19.91 8.32
CA GLY A 365 6.71 -21.08 9.18
C GLY A 365 5.50 -20.96 10.11
N ALA A 366 4.91 -22.09 10.50
CA ALA A 366 3.77 -22.10 11.41
C ALA A 366 4.23 -21.72 12.83
N GLY A 367 3.44 -20.91 13.53
CA GLY A 367 3.74 -20.45 14.88
C GLY A 367 4.05 -18.97 14.96
N LYS A 368 4.43 -18.53 16.17
CA LYS A 368 4.87 -17.16 16.47
C LYS A 368 6.38 -17.17 16.60
N HIS A 369 7.05 -16.57 15.64
CA HIS A 369 8.49 -16.52 15.56
C HIS A 369 8.92 -15.13 15.11
N ASP A 370 10.07 -14.68 15.61
CA ASP A 370 10.78 -13.58 14.99
C ASP A 370 11.41 -14.06 13.67
N GLY A 371 11.58 -13.13 12.75
CA GLY A 371 12.20 -13.35 11.45
C GLY A 371 13.36 -12.41 11.19
N ARG A 372 14.09 -12.69 10.11
CA ARG A 372 15.18 -11.85 9.60
C ARG A 372 14.71 -11.05 8.39
N LEU A 373 14.74 -9.72 8.51
CA LEU A 373 14.56 -8.81 7.40
C LEU A 373 15.92 -8.47 6.80
N LEU A 374 16.09 -8.71 5.51
CA LEU A 374 17.31 -8.41 4.77
C LEU A 374 17.02 -7.29 3.78
N GLU A 375 17.58 -6.11 4.02
CA GLU A 375 17.42 -4.94 3.15
C GLU A 375 18.66 -4.79 2.26
N VAL A 376 18.45 -4.64 0.95
CA VAL A 376 19.57 -4.49 0.00
C VAL A 376 20.22 -3.12 0.20
N VAL A 377 21.49 -3.12 0.60
CA VAL A 377 22.28 -1.88 0.78
C VAL A 377 23.23 -1.62 -0.39
N LYS A 378 23.61 -2.65 -1.14
CA LYS A 378 24.51 -2.52 -2.30
C LYS A 378 24.22 -3.60 -3.34
N GLU A 379 24.26 -3.21 -4.60
CA GLU A 379 24.05 -4.07 -5.77
C GLU A 379 25.23 -3.90 -6.75
N GLU A 380 25.91 -4.99 -7.11
CA GLU A 380 26.98 -5.02 -8.12
C GLU A 380 26.79 -6.22 -9.07
N ALA A 381 27.17 -6.04 -10.34
CA ALA A 381 27.12 -7.10 -11.36
C ALA A 381 25.75 -7.80 -11.52
N VAL A 382 24.65 -7.08 -11.29
CA VAL A 382 23.26 -7.60 -11.31
C VAL A 382 22.88 -8.24 -12.65
N ASP A 383 23.48 -7.80 -13.75
CA ASP A 383 23.23 -8.32 -15.11
C ASP A 383 24.08 -9.56 -15.45
N THR A 384 24.72 -10.19 -14.47
CA THR A 384 25.58 -11.39 -14.65
C THR A 384 25.02 -12.61 -13.91
N ASP A 385 25.57 -13.80 -14.20
CA ASP A 385 25.22 -15.04 -13.47
C ASP A 385 25.77 -15.08 -12.03
N SER A 386 26.57 -14.10 -11.61
CA SER A 386 27.17 -14.00 -10.27
C SER A 386 26.99 -12.59 -9.69
N PRO A 387 25.74 -12.18 -9.41
CA PRO A 387 25.46 -10.87 -8.82
C PRO A 387 25.96 -10.80 -7.38
N VAL A 388 26.53 -9.66 -6.99
CA VAL A 388 26.96 -9.38 -5.62
C VAL A 388 25.95 -8.44 -4.98
N ILE A 389 25.28 -8.92 -3.94
CA ILE A 389 24.24 -8.19 -3.21
C ILE A 389 24.58 -8.21 -1.74
N LEU A 390 24.75 -7.03 -1.15
CA LEU A 390 24.99 -6.87 0.29
C LEU A 390 23.69 -6.48 0.97
N PHE A 391 23.48 -7.04 2.17
CA PHE A 391 22.28 -6.83 2.97
C PHE A 391 22.62 -6.18 4.31
N ASP A 392 21.76 -5.27 4.77
CA ASP A 392 21.60 -4.98 6.18
C ASP A 392 20.57 -5.97 6.77
N GLU A 393 20.85 -6.49 7.96
CA GLU A 393 20.00 -7.51 8.60
C GLU A 393 19.38 -6.96 9.88
N ARG A 394 18.05 -7.04 9.97
CA ARG A 394 17.28 -6.74 11.18
C ARG A 394 16.49 -7.94 11.62
N SER A 395 16.40 -8.16 12.93
CA SER A 395 15.64 -9.26 13.52
C SER A 395 14.44 -8.75 14.29
N GLY A 396 13.31 -9.43 14.16
CA GLY A 396 12.10 -9.17 14.93
C GLY A 396 10.86 -9.71 14.24
N LYS A 397 9.68 -9.41 14.80
CA LYS A 397 8.41 -9.77 14.14
C LYS A 397 8.28 -9.01 12.82
N ILE A 398 8.28 -9.75 11.71
CA ILE A 398 8.07 -9.19 10.38
C ILE A 398 6.57 -8.99 10.14
N ASN A 399 6.20 -7.76 9.78
CA ASN A 399 4.83 -7.35 9.49
C ASN A 399 4.42 -7.70 8.06
N SER A 400 3.13 -7.55 7.73
CA SER A 400 2.61 -7.86 6.39
C SER A 400 3.15 -6.93 5.28
N ASP A 401 3.65 -5.75 5.64
CA ASP A 401 4.36 -4.84 4.73
C ASP A 401 5.86 -5.15 4.59
N LEU A 402 6.31 -6.28 5.16
CA LEU A 402 7.70 -6.72 5.18
C LEU A 402 8.65 -5.77 5.94
N THR A 403 8.12 -5.01 6.90
CA THR A 403 8.92 -4.25 7.86
C THR A 403 9.12 -5.03 9.17
N VAL A 404 10.13 -4.63 9.95
CA VAL A 404 10.31 -5.08 11.34
C VAL A 404 10.00 -3.91 12.26
N GLY A 405 9.40 -4.20 13.42
CA GLY A 405 9.07 -3.22 14.44
C GLY A 405 7.56 -2.98 14.54
N VAL A 406 7.17 -1.75 14.87
CA VAL A 406 5.78 -1.38 15.08
C VAL A 406 4.95 -1.60 13.81
N ASP A 407 3.89 -2.40 13.91
CA ASP A 407 2.91 -2.63 12.82
C ASP A 407 2.04 -1.38 12.60
N VAL A 408 2.61 -0.37 11.96
CA VAL A 408 1.93 0.87 11.57
C VAL A 408 0.77 0.58 10.64
N ALA A 409 0.90 -0.46 9.80
CA ALA A 409 -0.10 -0.88 8.84
C ALA A 409 -1.41 -1.37 9.51
N SER A 410 -1.37 -1.76 10.79
CA SER A 410 -2.54 -2.12 11.59
C SER A 410 -3.46 -0.95 11.96
N ALA A 411 -3.03 0.30 11.72
CA ALA A 411 -3.83 1.47 12.02
C ALA A 411 -5.04 1.59 11.09
N THR A 412 -6.19 1.95 11.67
CA THR A 412 -7.46 2.08 10.94
C THR A 412 -7.80 3.53 10.68
N LYS A 413 -8.56 3.78 9.62
CA LYS A 413 -9.11 5.12 9.35
C LYS A 413 -9.97 5.61 10.50
N LEU A 414 -9.87 6.90 10.81
CA LEU A 414 -10.61 7.57 11.85
C LEU A 414 -11.68 8.48 11.23
N LEU A 415 -12.87 8.49 11.82
CA LEU A 415 -13.99 9.33 11.42
C LEU A 415 -13.65 10.82 11.55
N ALA A 416 -12.81 11.19 12.52
CA ALA A 416 -12.29 12.55 12.68
C ALA A 416 -11.61 13.11 11.42
N SER A 417 -10.99 12.24 10.60
CA SER A 417 -10.30 12.61 9.36
C SER A 417 -11.15 12.44 8.10
N GLU A 418 -12.35 11.86 8.22
CA GLU A 418 -13.17 11.45 7.07
C GLU A 418 -13.65 12.65 6.26
N GLY A 419 -13.52 12.55 4.93
CA GLY A 419 -13.97 13.58 3.99
C GLY A 419 -13.13 14.85 3.93
N LEU A 420 -12.07 15.01 4.74
CA LEU A 420 -11.27 16.25 4.80
C LEU A 420 -10.12 16.29 3.79
N SER A 421 -9.59 15.14 3.36
CA SER A 421 -8.44 15.09 2.45
C SER A 421 -8.74 14.37 1.14
N SER A 422 -8.23 14.93 0.05
CA SER A 422 -8.26 14.34 -1.29
C SER A 422 -7.02 14.75 -2.09
N ARG A 423 -6.64 13.92 -3.06
CA ARG A 423 -5.79 14.37 -4.15
C ARG A 423 -6.47 15.51 -4.92
N GLY A 424 -5.68 16.38 -5.53
CA GLY A 424 -6.16 17.46 -6.39
C GLY A 424 -6.73 16.99 -7.73
N MET A 425 -7.03 17.97 -8.58
CA MET A 425 -7.77 17.80 -9.83
C MET A 425 -6.95 17.01 -10.86
N SER A 426 -7.52 15.96 -11.45
CA SER A 426 -6.87 15.21 -12.54
C SER A 426 -7.47 15.64 -13.88
N LEU A 427 -6.76 16.54 -14.57
CA LEU A 427 -7.27 17.20 -15.77
C LEU A 427 -7.53 16.22 -16.92
N HIS A 428 -6.59 15.31 -17.18
CA HIS A 428 -6.62 14.39 -18.34
C HIS A 428 -6.81 15.11 -19.68
N GLY A 429 -5.97 16.13 -19.92
CA GLY A 429 -5.89 16.89 -21.16
C GLY A 429 -5.14 18.19 -20.92
N ALA A 430 -4.03 18.40 -21.63
CA ALA A 430 -3.19 19.59 -21.42
C ALA A 430 -3.91 20.90 -21.82
N GLY A 431 -4.90 20.82 -22.71
CA GLY A 431 -5.70 21.96 -23.17
C GLY A 431 -6.51 22.67 -22.08
N PHE A 432 -6.66 22.09 -20.88
CA PHE A 432 -7.26 22.78 -19.74
C PHE A 432 -6.34 23.81 -19.07
N ILE A 433 -5.03 23.72 -19.30
CA ILE A 433 -4.03 24.61 -18.70
C ILE A 433 -3.80 25.79 -19.65
N LEU A 434 -3.87 27.01 -19.10
CA LEU A 434 -3.71 28.26 -19.82
C LEU A 434 -2.59 29.11 -19.22
N SER A 435 -1.93 29.90 -20.06
CA SER A 435 -1.20 31.08 -19.58
C SER A 435 -2.17 32.21 -19.24
N PRO A 436 -1.79 33.17 -18.38
CA PRO A 436 -2.63 34.34 -18.09
C PRO A 436 -3.06 35.09 -19.36
N GLN A 437 -2.15 35.30 -20.31
CA GLN A 437 -2.44 35.98 -21.58
C GLN A 437 -3.46 35.19 -22.41
N LYS A 438 -3.38 33.85 -22.39
CA LYS A 438 -4.35 33.01 -23.10
C LYS A 438 -5.71 33.04 -22.42
N ALA A 439 -5.77 33.10 -21.10
CA ALA A 439 -7.02 33.24 -20.36
C ALA A 439 -7.74 34.57 -20.67
N GLU A 440 -7.01 35.69 -20.70
CA GLU A 440 -7.54 37.01 -21.12
C GLU A 440 -8.04 36.97 -22.57
N TYR A 441 -7.25 36.40 -23.47
CA TYR A 441 -7.65 36.21 -24.88
C TYR A 441 -8.95 35.40 -24.99
N LEU A 442 -9.12 34.35 -24.19
CA LEU A 442 -10.32 33.51 -24.16
C LEU A 442 -11.49 34.13 -23.38
N GLY A 443 -11.35 35.37 -22.90
CA GLY A 443 -12.44 36.18 -22.37
C GLY A 443 -12.45 36.38 -20.86
N LEU A 444 -11.39 36.00 -20.13
CA LEU A 444 -11.24 36.37 -18.73
C LEU A 444 -11.28 37.90 -18.58
N GLY A 445 -12.16 38.42 -17.71
CA GLY A 445 -12.43 39.85 -17.57
C GLY A 445 -13.43 40.44 -18.58
N ARG A 446 -13.75 39.73 -19.67
CA ARG A 446 -14.78 40.11 -20.66
C ARG A 446 -16.13 39.42 -20.41
N HIS A 447 -16.09 38.13 -20.06
CA HIS A 447 -17.30 37.33 -19.81
C HIS A 447 -17.63 37.28 -18.32
N GLN A 448 -18.87 37.65 -17.97
CA GLN A 448 -19.33 37.65 -16.58
C GLN A 448 -19.31 36.23 -15.97
N GLY A 449 -18.72 36.10 -14.77
CA GLY A 449 -18.65 34.85 -14.02
C GLY A 449 -17.57 33.87 -14.50
N LEU A 450 -16.82 34.18 -15.56
CA LEU A 450 -15.73 33.35 -16.05
C LEU A 450 -14.55 33.29 -15.07
N ASP A 451 -14.38 34.33 -14.23
CA ASP A 451 -13.46 34.39 -13.11
C ASP A 451 -13.61 33.22 -12.11
N LYS A 452 -14.83 32.68 -11.97
CA LYS A 452 -15.10 31.50 -11.12
C LYS A 452 -14.65 30.19 -11.76
N HIS A 453 -14.48 30.18 -13.08
CA HIS A 453 -14.14 29.00 -13.87
C HIS A 453 -12.70 28.99 -14.37
N ILE A 454 -11.97 30.11 -14.32
CA ILE A 454 -10.54 30.15 -14.62
C ILE A 454 -9.79 30.49 -13.36
N ARG A 455 -9.10 29.49 -12.80
CA ARG A 455 -8.46 29.57 -11.49
C ARG A 455 -6.97 29.34 -11.61
N VAL A 456 -6.19 29.96 -10.74
CA VAL A 456 -4.74 29.71 -10.65
C VAL A 456 -4.51 28.23 -10.39
N TYR A 457 -3.53 27.63 -11.07
CA TYR A 457 -3.23 26.20 -10.95
C TYR A 457 -1.83 25.99 -10.40
N ARG A 458 -1.68 25.04 -9.47
CA ARG A 458 -0.39 24.68 -8.87
C ARG A 458 -0.19 23.17 -8.87
N ASN A 459 1.00 22.75 -9.27
CA ASN A 459 1.47 21.38 -9.11
C ASN A 459 2.58 21.26 -8.05
N GLY A 460 3.09 20.05 -7.85
CA GLY A 460 4.16 19.81 -6.88
C GLY A 460 5.42 20.63 -7.09
N ARG A 461 5.81 20.88 -8.35
CA ARG A 461 6.97 21.74 -8.66
C ARG A 461 6.67 23.19 -8.32
N ASP A 462 5.46 23.67 -8.61
CA ASP A 462 5.04 25.04 -8.29
C ASP A 462 5.02 25.32 -6.77
N LEU A 463 4.92 24.28 -5.91
CA LEU A 463 5.01 24.43 -4.45
C LEU A 463 6.44 24.30 -3.91
N MET A 464 7.23 23.38 -4.47
CA MET A 464 8.58 23.06 -3.95
C MET A 464 9.69 23.95 -4.54
N ASP A 465 9.36 24.65 -5.61
CA ASP A 465 10.20 25.54 -6.42
C ASP A 465 9.36 26.79 -6.77
N ARG A 466 9.68 27.48 -7.87
CA ARG A 466 8.95 28.67 -8.29
C ARG A 466 7.63 28.35 -9.01
N PRO A 467 6.51 29.02 -8.66
CA PRO A 467 5.27 28.87 -9.39
C PRO A 467 5.38 29.33 -10.84
N ARG A 468 4.88 28.50 -11.78
CA ARG A 468 4.83 28.85 -13.22
C ARG A 468 3.83 29.96 -13.56
N GLY A 469 2.92 30.30 -12.65
CA GLY A 469 1.89 31.32 -12.91
C GLY A 469 0.80 30.90 -13.90
N VAL A 470 0.60 29.59 -14.10
CA VAL A 470 -0.45 29.06 -15.00
C VAL A 470 -1.82 29.03 -14.34
N MET A 471 -2.87 28.96 -15.17
CA MET A 471 -4.27 28.85 -14.77
C MET A 471 -4.89 27.57 -15.36
N ALA A 472 -6.01 27.12 -14.80
CA ALA A 472 -6.79 25.99 -15.30
C ALA A 472 -8.26 26.37 -15.50
N VAL A 473 -8.88 25.83 -16.56
CA VAL A 473 -10.29 26.03 -16.89
C VAL A 473 -11.15 24.95 -16.25
N ASP A 474 -11.82 25.29 -15.16
CA ASP A 474 -12.69 24.42 -14.38
C ASP A 474 -14.18 24.63 -14.70
N LEU A 475 -14.68 23.82 -15.63
CA LEU A 475 -16.07 23.85 -16.09
C LEU A 475 -17.00 22.91 -15.31
N PHE A 476 -16.56 22.42 -14.15
CA PHE A 476 -17.37 21.52 -13.33
C PHE A 476 -18.70 22.19 -12.91
N GLY A 477 -19.80 21.45 -13.04
CA GLY A 477 -21.16 21.96 -12.77
C GLY A 477 -21.87 22.57 -13.98
N LEU A 478 -21.19 22.71 -15.13
CA LEU A 478 -21.80 23.16 -16.38
C LEU A 478 -21.98 22.01 -17.37
N THR A 479 -23.05 22.09 -18.16
CA THR A 479 -23.25 21.26 -19.37
C THR A 479 -22.48 21.84 -20.56
N ALA A 480 -22.18 21.02 -21.56
CA ALA A 480 -21.50 21.46 -22.78
C ALA A 480 -22.25 22.62 -23.48
N GLU A 481 -23.58 22.56 -23.49
CA GLU A 481 -24.45 23.57 -24.08
C GLU A 481 -24.40 24.90 -23.31
N GLN A 482 -24.33 24.84 -21.97
CA GLN A 482 -24.13 26.03 -21.14
C GLN A 482 -22.76 26.66 -21.36
N VAL A 483 -21.69 25.85 -21.49
CA VAL A 483 -20.35 26.35 -21.83
C VAL A 483 -20.37 27.00 -23.22
N ARG A 484 -21.00 26.35 -24.21
CA ARG A 484 -21.12 26.88 -25.59
C ARG A 484 -21.85 28.22 -25.65
N SER A 485 -22.93 28.36 -24.88
CA SER A 485 -23.77 29.57 -24.90
C SER A 485 -23.18 30.73 -24.08
N ARG A 486 -22.57 30.44 -22.93
CA ARG A 486 -22.05 31.47 -22.02
C ARG A 486 -20.59 31.84 -22.28
N TYR A 487 -19.78 30.87 -22.72
CA TYR A 487 -18.32 31.01 -22.89
C TYR A 487 -17.87 30.37 -24.22
N PRO A 488 -18.32 30.90 -25.38
CA PRO A 488 -18.09 30.26 -26.68
C PRO A 488 -16.61 30.11 -27.04
N GLU A 489 -15.75 31.05 -26.68
CA GLU A 489 -14.30 30.96 -26.92
C GLU A 489 -13.65 29.82 -26.11
N ILE A 490 -14.09 29.62 -24.86
CA ILE A 490 -13.65 28.51 -24.03
C ILE A 490 -14.14 27.18 -24.59
N TYR A 491 -15.41 27.12 -25.01
CA TYR A 491 -15.97 25.93 -25.66
C TYR A 491 -15.14 25.54 -26.89
N GLN A 492 -14.86 26.49 -27.78
CA GLN A 492 -14.05 26.28 -28.98
C GLN A 492 -12.64 25.80 -28.63
N HIS A 493 -12.00 26.40 -27.63
CA HIS A 493 -10.66 26.03 -27.17
C HIS A 493 -10.61 24.58 -26.65
N ILE A 494 -11.53 24.20 -25.76
CA ILE A 494 -11.56 22.83 -25.20
C ILE A 494 -11.95 21.80 -26.28
N LEU A 495 -12.87 22.17 -27.18
CA LEU A 495 -13.26 21.32 -28.30
C LEU A 495 -12.08 20.99 -29.22
N THR A 496 -11.17 21.96 -29.43
CA THR A 496 -10.04 21.80 -30.35
C THR A 496 -8.85 21.13 -29.67
N ASN A 497 -8.60 21.41 -28.38
CA ASN A 497 -7.36 21.02 -27.69
C ASN A 497 -7.51 19.86 -26.69
N VAL A 498 -8.74 19.46 -26.35
CA VAL A 498 -9.00 18.38 -25.37
C VAL A 498 -9.82 17.26 -25.98
N LYS A 499 -10.90 17.57 -26.71
CA LYS A 499 -11.81 16.55 -27.24
C LYS A 499 -11.12 15.48 -28.12
N PRO A 500 -10.16 15.80 -29.02
CA PRO A 500 -9.50 14.79 -29.84
C PRO A 500 -8.78 13.72 -29.01
N GLU A 501 -8.06 14.12 -27.95
CA GLU A 501 -7.42 13.19 -27.02
C GLU A 501 -8.48 12.36 -26.28
N ARG A 502 -9.55 13.01 -25.81
CA ARG A 502 -10.64 12.35 -25.08
C ARG A 502 -11.34 11.30 -25.90
N ASP A 503 -11.64 11.54 -27.17
CA ASP A 503 -12.40 10.61 -28.03
C ASP A 503 -11.71 9.23 -28.13
N SER A 504 -10.39 9.19 -28.02
CA SER A 504 -9.58 7.96 -28.03
C SER A 504 -9.52 7.19 -26.70
N ASN A 505 -10.02 7.77 -25.60
CA ASN A 505 -9.86 7.20 -24.26
C ASN A 505 -10.83 6.05 -23.99
N ASN A 506 -10.39 4.94 -23.40
CA ASN A 506 -11.25 3.76 -23.12
C ASN A 506 -12.40 4.02 -22.13
N ARG A 507 -12.31 5.02 -21.23
CA ARG A 507 -13.36 5.32 -20.25
C ARG A 507 -14.46 6.19 -20.86
N ALA A 508 -15.68 5.65 -20.96
CA ALA A 508 -16.83 6.36 -21.53
C ALA A 508 -17.13 7.70 -20.81
N SER A 509 -16.96 7.76 -19.49
CA SER A 509 -17.16 8.99 -18.72
C SER A 509 -16.23 10.12 -19.17
N TYR A 510 -14.99 9.82 -19.57
CA TYR A 510 -14.00 10.80 -20.03
C TYR A 510 -14.28 11.25 -21.46
N ARG A 511 -14.74 10.33 -22.33
CA ARG A 511 -15.15 10.65 -23.70
C ARG A 511 -16.39 11.54 -23.72
N ASN A 512 -17.40 11.14 -22.97
CA ASN A 512 -18.72 11.77 -23.01
C ASN A 512 -18.74 13.13 -22.31
N ASN A 513 -17.90 13.33 -21.28
CA ASN A 513 -17.80 14.60 -20.54
C ASN A 513 -16.46 15.30 -20.83
N TRP A 514 -16.11 15.42 -22.10
CA TRP A 514 -14.80 15.92 -22.55
C TRP A 514 -14.49 17.36 -22.10
N TRP A 515 -15.52 18.17 -21.78
CA TRP A 515 -15.37 19.57 -21.37
C TRP A 515 -15.06 19.75 -19.88
N VAL A 516 -15.11 18.69 -19.06
CA VAL A 516 -14.73 18.72 -17.64
C VAL A 516 -13.45 17.91 -17.42
N PHE A 517 -12.81 18.13 -16.27
CA PHE A 517 -11.66 17.33 -15.84
C PHE A 517 -12.00 15.85 -15.77
N GLY A 518 -11.01 14.98 -16.01
CA GLY A 518 -11.25 13.53 -15.96
C GLY A 518 -11.65 13.07 -14.56
N GLU A 519 -10.95 13.58 -13.54
CA GLU A 519 -11.36 13.45 -12.13
C GLU A 519 -11.52 14.86 -11.53
N PRO A 520 -12.73 15.44 -11.52
CA PRO A 520 -12.99 16.79 -11.01
C PRO A 520 -13.04 16.86 -9.48
N ARG A 521 -12.76 15.74 -8.79
CA ARG A 521 -12.74 15.58 -7.32
C ARG A 521 -14.01 16.14 -6.65
N LYS A 522 -15.16 15.57 -7.00
CA LYS A 522 -16.48 15.99 -6.52
C LYS A 522 -16.56 16.05 -4.99
N GLU A 523 -15.88 15.15 -4.29
CA GLU A 523 -15.87 15.08 -2.82
C GLU A 523 -14.99 16.16 -2.16
N LEU A 524 -13.96 16.67 -2.84
CA LEU A 524 -13.07 17.69 -2.28
C LEU A 524 -13.71 19.07 -2.27
N ARG A 525 -14.49 19.40 -3.31
CA ARG A 525 -15.03 20.76 -3.50
C ARG A 525 -15.93 21.21 -2.34
N PRO A 526 -16.85 20.38 -1.82
CA PRO A 526 -17.66 20.77 -0.67
C PRO A 526 -16.83 20.94 0.61
N ALA A 527 -15.71 20.20 0.75
CA ALA A 527 -14.80 20.35 1.88
C ALA A 527 -14.09 21.71 1.87
N LEU A 528 -13.70 22.18 0.69
CA LEU A 528 -13.08 23.50 0.50
C LEU A 528 -14.07 24.66 0.53
N SER A 529 -15.38 24.40 0.59
CA SER A 529 -16.39 25.46 0.66
C SER A 529 -16.37 26.13 2.04
N GLY A 530 -16.41 27.46 2.05
CA GLY A 530 -16.48 28.27 3.28
C GLY A 530 -15.14 28.54 3.97
N ILE A 531 -14.01 28.05 3.44
CA ILE A 531 -12.67 28.36 3.95
C ILE A 531 -11.89 29.23 2.96
N CYS A 532 -11.08 30.16 3.48
CA CYS A 532 -10.28 31.07 2.66
C CYS A 532 -8.96 30.44 2.18
N ARG A 533 -8.47 29.40 2.86
CA ARG A 533 -7.23 28.68 2.57
C ARG A 533 -7.32 27.24 3.07
N TYR A 534 -6.46 26.38 2.58
CA TYR A 534 -6.41 24.97 2.95
C TYR A 534 -4.97 24.45 2.96
N ILE A 535 -4.71 23.36 3.66
CA ILE A 535 -3.37 22.77 3.78
C ILE A 535 -3.10 21.87 2.55
N VAL A 536 -1.88 21.94 2.02
CA VAL A 536 -1.42 21.08 0.92
C VAL A 536 -0.06 20.44 1.21
N THR A 537 0.14 19.25 0.66
CA THR A 537 1.46 18.61 0.57
C THR A 537 1.63 17.92 -0.79
N VAL A 538 2.86 17.80 -1.27
CA VAL A 538 3.16 17.14 -2.55
C VAL A 538 3.14 15.63 -2.39
N GLU A 539 2.40 14.90 -3.22
CA GLU A 539 2.26 13.44 -3.11
C GLU A 539 3.65 12.75 -3.07
N THR A 540 4.56 13.05 -3.99
CA THR A 540 5.94 12.51 -4.00
C THR A 540 6.96 13.62 -3.84
N ALA A 541 7.71 13.62 -2.74
CA ALA A 541 8.73 14.63 -2.46
C ALA A 541 9.85 14.07 -1.57
N LYS A 542 11.08 14.56 -1.77
CA LYS A 542 12.24 14.22 -0.95
C LYS A 542 12.04 14.64 0.52
N HIS A 543 11.57 15.87 0.71
CA HIS A 543 11.28 16.45 2.02
C HIS A 543 9.78 16.58 2.18
N ARG A 544 9.27 16.15 3.34
CA ARG A 544 7.84 16.24 3.66
C ARG A 544 7.53 17.62 4.20
N VAL A 545 6.78 18.41 3.42
CA VAL A 545 6.40 19.77 3.79
C VAL A 545 4.90 19.96 3.65
N PHE A 546 4.30 20.64 4.62
CA PHE A 546 2.92 21.11 4.60
C PHE A 546 2.90 22.63 4.61
N GLN A 547 1.97 23.24 3.87
CA GLN A 547 1.82 24.69 3.79
C GLN A 547 0.38 25.06 3.46
N PHE A 548 0.01 26.32 3.74
CA PHE A 548 -1.28 26.84 3.29
C PHE A 548 -1.25 27.23 1.81
N LEU A 549 -2.36 26.92 1.14
CA LEU A 549 -2.68 27.37 -0.20
C LEU A 549 -4.04 28.08 -0.18
N GLU A 550 -4.14 29.23 -0.85
CA GLU A 550 -5.37 30.01 -0.93
C GLU A 550 -6.50 29.21 -1.63
N ALA A 551 -7.73 29.39 -1.16
CA ALA A 551 -8.89 28.59 -1.58
C ALA A 551 -9.28 28.81 -3.04
N ASP A 552 -8.82 29.89 -3.69
CA ASP A 552 -9.00 30.21 -5.10
C ASP A 552 -7.99 29.49 -6.01
N ILE A 553 -6.90 28.94 -5.46
CA ILE A 553 -5.91 28.16 -6.20
C ILE A 553 -6.36 26.69 -6.31
N LEU A 554 -6.34 26.15 -7.53
CA LEU A 554 -6.62 24.74 -7.82
C LEU A 554 -5.38 23.86 -7.63
N PRO A 555 -5.48 22.77 -6.86
CA PRO A 555 -4.38 21.83 -6.67
C PRO A 555 -4.38 20.77 -7.79
N ASP A 556 -3.20 20.47 -8.33
CA ASP A 556 -2.95 19.36 -9.27
C ASP A 556 -3.13 17.98 -8.60
N ASN A 557 -3.30 16.94 -9.41
CA ASN A 557 -3.49 15.57 -8.91
C ASN A 557 -2.30 15.02 -8.11
N MET A 558 -1.10 15.58 -8.24
CA MET A 558 0.06 15.24 -7.42
C MET A 558 0.19 16.09 -6.15
N LEU A 559 -0.83 16.91 -5.84
CA LEU A 559 -0.99 17.55 -4.54
C LEU A 559 -2.07 16.82 -3.74
N VAL A 560 -1.82 16.63 -2.45
CA VAL A 560 -2.80 16.17 -1.48
C VAL A 560 -3.33 17.40 -0.76
N ALA A 561 -4.58 17.74 -1.04
CA ALA A 561 -5.29 18.83 -0.39
C ALA A 561 -5.97 18.32 0.88
N ILE A 562 -5.92 19.12 1.93
CA ILE A 562 -6.50 18.86 3.25
C ILE A 562 -7.32 20.11 3.60
N ALA A 563 -8.64 19.97 3.62
CA ALA A 563 -9.62 21.03 3.77
C ALA A 563 -9.73 21.54 5.22
N LEU A 564 -8.59 22.02 5.74
CA LEU A 564 -8.40 22.58 7.07
C LEU A 564 -7.71 23.94 6.93
N SER A 565 -8.24 24.95 7.62
CA SER A 565 -7.70 26.32 7.64
C SER A 565 -7.03 26.69 8.97
N ASP A 566 -7.07 25.78 9.94
CA ASP A 566 -6.54 25.93 11.30
C ASP A 566 -5.00 25.77 11.30
N SER A 567 -4.30 26.78 11.81
CA SER A 567 -2.84 26.79 11.92
C SER A 567 -2.30 25.77 12.92
N CYS A 568 -3.06 25.42 13.97
CA CYS A 568 -2.68 24.34 14.88
C CYS A 568 -2.55 23.00 14.14
N LEU A 569 -3.51 22.71 13.25
CA LEU A 569 -3.50 21.48 12.46
C LEU A 569 -2.37 21.50 11.41
N LEU A 570 -2.04 22.66 10.83
CA LEU A 570 -0.84 22.82 10.02
C LEU A 570 0.43 22.49 10.82
N GLY A 571 0.52 22.99 12.05
CA GLY A 571 1.64 22.72 12.95
C GLY A 571 1.79 21.25 13.28
N ILE A 572 0.70 20.58 13.68
CA ILE A 572 0.72 19.14 13.97
C ILE A 572 1.18 18.33 12.75
N LEU A 573 0.66 18.64 11.55
CA LEU A 573 1.07 17.97 10.31
C LEU A 573 2.53 18.28 9.92
N SER A 574 3.05 19.45 10.31
CA SER A 574 4.44 19.83 10.01
C SER A 574 5.46 19.30 11.03
N SER A 575 5.00 18.74 12.16
CA SER A 575 5.86 18.21 13.22
C SER A 575 6.57 16.91 12.83
N LYS A 576 7.71 16.65 13.49
CA LYS A 576 8.47 15.39 13.45
C LYS A 576 7.58 14.18 13.69
N ILE A 577 6.60 14.26 14.61
CA ILE A 577 5.68 13.15 14.92
C ILE A 577 4.87 12.74 13.68
N HIS A 578 4.29 13.69 12.96
CA HIS A 578 3.54 13.37 11.74
C HIS A 578 4.46 13.01 10.57
N VAL A 579 5.64 13.61 10.47
CA VAL A 579 6.62 13.27 9.42
C VAL A 579 7.08 11.82 9.58
N ILE A 580 7.44 11.39 10.79
CA ILE A 580 7.81 9.98 11.08
C ILE A 580 6.67 9.04 10.73
N TRP A 581 5.44 9.36 11.17
CA TRP A 581 4.25 8.60 10.80
C TRP A 581 4.06 8.49 9.28
N ALA A 582 4.17 9.61 8.58
CA ALA A 582 3.96 9.69 7.14
C ALA A 582 5.03 8.95 6.35
N LEU A 583 6.28 8.93 6.83
CA LEU A 583 7.37 8.15 6.23
C LEU A 583 7.19 6.65 6.47
N ALA A 584 6.72 6.26 7.66
CA ALA A 584 6.46 4.85 8.00
C ALA A 584 5.20 4.29 7.32
N GLN A 585 4.11 5.06 7.21
CA GLN A 585 2.87 4.65 6.53
C GLN A 585 2.88 4.89 5.02
N GLY A 586 3.69 5.84 4.56
CA GLY A 586 3.78 6.23 3.16
C GLY A 586 4.37 5.13 2.29
N GLY A 587 4.21 5.27 0.98
CA GLY A 587 4.95 4.45 0.02
C GLY A 587 6.24 5.16 -0.40
N THR A 588 6.98 4.54 -1.31
CA THR A 588 8.05 5.21 -2.06
C THR A 588 7.75 5.15 -3.57
N LEU A 589 8.28 6.10 -4.31
CA LEU A 589 8.45 6.00 -5.75
C LEU A 589 9.96 6.05 -6.00
N GLU A 590 10.54 4.90 -6.32
CA GLU A 590 12.00 4.69 -6.28
C GLU A 590 12.51 4.96 -4.85
N ASP A 591 13.34 5.98 -4.66
CA ASP A 591 13.90 6.43 -3.39
C ASP A 591 13.10 7.57 -2.74
N ARG A 592 12.08 8.11 -3.42
CA ARG A 592 11.36 9.31 -2.94
C ARG A 592 10.11 8.94 -2.14
N PRO A 593 9.94 9.48 -0.91
CA PRO A 593 8.74 9.28 -0.12
C PRO A 593 7.45 9.75 -0.81
N ARG A 594 6.41 8.93 -0.69
CA ARG A 594 5.08 9.16 -1.25
C ARG A 594 4.00 9.19 -0.16
N TYR A 595 3.32 10.31 -0.05
CA TYR A 595 2.21 10.53 0.89
C TYR A 595 0.88 10.13 0.27
N SER A 596 0.29 9.06 0.79
CA SER A 596 -1.05 8.64 0.41
C SER A 596 -2.04 9.07 1.49
N LYS A 597 -3.02 9.89 1.15
CA LYS A 597 -4.01 10.39 2.12
C LYS A 597 -4.69 9.27 2.90
N SER A 598 -4.95 8.13 2.26
CA SER A 598 -5.62 6.99 2.90
C SER A 598 -4.76 6.21 3.90
N LEU A 599 -3.44 6.36 3.85
CA LEU A 599 -2.48 5.67 4.71
C LEU A 599 -1.87 6.63 5.74
N CYS A 600 -1.63 7.87 5.34
CA CYS A 600 -0.91 8.84 6.16
C CYS A 600 -1.86 9.79 6.91
N PHE A 601 -2.97 10.24 6.31
CA PHE A 601 -3.88 11.24 6.90
C PHE A 601 -5.12 10.60 7.54
N ASP A 602 -5.86 9.78 6.78
CA ASP A 602 -7.10 9.15 7.23
C ASP A 602 -6.96 8.38 8.57
N PRO A 603 -5.84 7.66 8.85
CA PRO A 603 -5.65 6.96 10.13
C PRO A 603 -4.85 7.76 11.18
N PHE A 604 -4.39 8.98 10.89
CA PHE A 604 -3.53 9.72 11.83
C PHE A 604 -4.32 10.19 13.07
N PRO A 605 -3.91 9.79 14.29
CA PRO A 605 -4.62 10.17 15.51
C PRO A 605 -4.13 11.51 16.06
N PHE A 606 -4.81 12.60 15.71
CA PHE A 606 -4.50 13.94 16.23
C PHE A 606 -4.52 14.02 17.79
N PRO A 607 -3.68 14.88 18.40
CA PRO A 607 -3.63 15.05 19.86
C PRO A 607 -4.88 15.77 20.37
N SER A 608 -5.23 15.54 21.63
CA SER A 608 -6.27 16.32 22.33
C SER A 608 -5.65 17.53 23.02
N ALA A 609 -5.31 18.56 22.23
CA ALA A 609 -4.72 19.80 22.73
C ALA A 609 -5.75 20.71 23.43
N SER A 610 -5.34 21.35 24.52
CA SER A 610 -6.06 22.49 25.12
C SER A 610 -5.99 23.73 24.22
N ASP A 611 -6.87 24.71 24.43
CA ASP A 611 -6.91 25.91 23.57
C ASP A 611 -5.62 26.74 23.65
N VAL A 612 -4.94 26.74 24.81
CA VAL A 612 -3.61 27.36 24.97
C VAL A 612 -2.56 26.65 24.11
N GLN A 613 -2.55 25.31 24.13
CA GLN A 613 -1.64 24.51 23.30
C GLN A 613 -1.95 24.69 21.80
N LYS A 614 -3.23 24.77 21.42
CA LYS A 614 -3.63 25.02 20.04
C LYS A 614 -3.12 26.37 19.54
N ALA A 615 -3.30 27.43 20.33
CA ALA A 615 -2.81 28.76 20.00
C ALA A 615 -1.28 28.76 19.83
N GLN A 616 -0.54 28.19 20.81
CA GLN A 616 0.91 28.10 20.75
C GLN A 616 1.42 27.36 19.51
N ILE A 617 0.85 26.19 19.19
CA ILE A 617 1.22 25.42 17.99
C ILE A 617 0.86 26.21 16.73
N GLY A 618 -0.29 26.87 16.72
CA GLY A 618 -0.77 27.66 15.60
C GLY A 618 0.11 28.86 15.28
N ASP A 619 0.57 29.60 16.30
CA ASP A 619 1.45 30.75 16.13
C ASP A 619 2.79 30.35 15.52
N ILE A 620 3.39 29.26 16.01
CA ILE A 620 4.65 28.71 15.46
C ILE A 620 4.46 28.26 14.01
N ALA A 621 3.33 27.61 13.71
CA ALA A 621 3.04 27.12 12.36
C ALA A 621 2.82 28.25 11.34
N GLU A 622 2.15 29.33 11.74
CA GLU A 622 2.01 30.55 10.93
C GLU A 622 3.36 31.21 10.68
N GLU A 623 4.15 31.40 11.74
CA GLU A 623 5.50 31.97 11.61
C GLU A 623 6.36 31.14 10.66
N LEU A 624 6.32 29.81 10.78
CA LEU A 624 7.03 28.89 9.92
C LEU A 624 6.58 28.98 8.46
N ASP A 625 5.28 29.03 8.18
CA ASP A 625 4.74 29.16 6.82
C ASP A 625 5.05 30.53 6.20
N ALA A 626 4.88 31.61 6.97
CA ALA A 626 5.18 32.97 6.56
C ALA A 626 6.67 33.16 6.28
N GLN A 627 7.56 32.66 7.14
CA GLN A 627 9.01 32.73 6.94
C GLN A 627 9.44 32.06 5.64
N ARG A 628 8.92 30.85 5.36
CA ARG A 628 9.20 30.12 4.11
C ARG A 628 8.75 30.91 2.89
N LYS A 629 7.52 31.44 2.90
CA LYS A 629 6.99 32.24 1.78
C LYS A 629 7.81 33.51 1.56
N ARG A 630 8.14 34.23 2.63
CA ARG A 630 8.91 35.47 2.59
C ARG A 630 10.30 35.28 1.97
N VAL A 631 11.10 34.31 2.45
CA VAL A 631 12.45 34.10 1.91
C VAL A 631 12.44 33.64 0.44
N LEU A 632 11.44 32.84 0.04
CA LEU A 632 11.29 32.41 -1.35
C LEU A 632 10.87 33.55 -2.29
N GLU A 633 10.12 34.52 -1.78
CA GLU A 633 9.75 35.73 -2.52
C GLU A 633 10.91 36.72 -2.64
N GLU A 634 11.65 36.95 -1.55
CA GLU A 634 12.79 37.87 -1.49
C GLU A 634 13.98 37.36 -2.35
N HIS A 635 14.24 36.05 -2.35
CA HIS A 635 15.43 35.47 -2.98
C HIS A 635 15.07 34.46 -4.08
N SER A 636 15.07 34.94 -5.33
CA SER A 636 14.68 34.17 -6.53
C SER A 636 15.48 32.88 -6.83
N HIS A 637 16.62 32.66 -6.17
CA HIS A 637 17.46 31.46 -6.33
C HIS A 637 17.15 30.37 -5.28
N LEU A 638 16.36 30.69 -4.24
CA LEU A 638 15.95 29.75 -3.21
C LEU A 638 14.80 28.88 -3.70
N THR A 639 14.78 27.65 -3.22
CA THR A 639 13.68 26.70 -3.42
C THR A 639 13.40 26.03 -2.08
N LEU A 640 12.15 25.60 -1.86
CA LEU A 640 11.79 24.91 -0.63
C LEU A 640 12.59 23.61 -0.47
N THR A 641 12.83 22.91 -1.58
CA THR A 641 13.71 21.73 -1.59
C THR A 641 15.14 22.06 -1.16
N GLY A 642 15.68 23.20 -1.62
CA GLY A 642 17.02 23.69 -1.26
C GLY A 642 17.13 24.01 0.22
N LEU A 643 16.16 24.76 0.77
CA LEU A 643 16.11 25.11 2.20
C LEU A 643 16.13 23.87 3.08
N TYR A 644 15.29 22.87 2.79
CA TYR A 644 15.22 21.65 3.57
C TYR A 644 16.43 20.73 3.36
N ASN A 645 17.09 20.74 2.19
CA ASN A 645 18.37 20.01 2.04
C ASN A 645 19.43 20.53 3.01
N VAL A 646 19.56 21.86 3.14
CA VAL A 646 20.52 22.47 4.07
C VAL A 646 20.10 22.23 5.52
N LEU A 647 18.80 22.34 5.83
CA LEU A 647 18.27 22.04 7.16
C LEU A 647 18.64 20.61 7.62
N GLU A 648 18.45 19.62 6.75
CA GLU A 648 18.78 18.22 7.08
C GLU A 648 20.30 18.00 7.23
N MET A 649 21.16 18.72 6.49
CA MET A 649 22.61 18.70 6.74
C MET A 649 22.96 19.21 8.15
N LEU A 650 22.34 20.31 8.59
CA LEU A 650 22.55 20.84 9.94
C LEU A 650 22.05 19.87 11.02
N LYS A 651 20.88 19.24 10.82
CA LYS A 651 20.35 18.22 11.74
C LYS A 651 21.26 16.98 11.81
N ALA A 652 21.91 16.63 10.70
CA ALA A 652 22.91 15.57 10.66
C ALA A 652 24.26 15.94 11.31
N GLY A 653 24.40 17.16 11.84
CA GLY A 653 25.58 17.61 12.58
C GLY A 653 26.61 18.38 11.75
N THR A 654 26.33 18.68 10.47
CA THR A 654 27.20 19.57 9.67
C THR A 654 27.18 20.97 10.27
N LYS A 655 28.37 21.55 10.53
CA LYS A 655 28.47 22.93 11.01
C LYS A 655 28.27 23.90 9.86
N PRO A 656 27.72 25.11 10.10
CA PRO A 656 27.54 26.12 9.05
C PRO A 656 28.82 26.47 8.27
N ASP A 657 29.99 26.39 8.91
CA ASP A 657 31.28 26.70 8.29
C ASP A 657 31.82 25.59 7.39
N ASP A 658 31.27 24.37 7.51
CA ASP A 658 31.61 23.22 6.67
C ASP A 658 30.71 23.11 5.43
N LEU A 659 29.76 24.05 5.25
CA LEU A 659 28.87 24.08 4.09
C LEU A 659 29.62 24.54 2.83
N GLY A 660 29.35 23.86 1.70
CA GLY A 660 29.83 24.30 0.39
C GLY A 660 29.29 25.68 0.01
N ALA A 661 29.93 26.36 -0.95
CA ALA A 661 29.58 27.74 -1.30
C ALA A 661 28.10 27.93 -1.72
N LYS A 662 27.52 26.92 -2.37
CA LYS A 662 26.09 26.93 -2.77
C LYS A 662 25.18 26.75 -1.56
N GLU A 663 25.47 25.76 -0.72
CA GLU A 663 24.70 25.45 0.49
C GLU A 663 24.80 26.59 1.49
N ARG A 664 25.96 27.25 1.60
CA ARG A 664 26.16 28.41 2.46
C ARG A 664 25.31 29.60 2.01
N ARG A 665 25.25 29.87 0.70
CA ARG A 665 24.36 30.90 0.18
C ARG A 665 22.88 30.62 0.50
N ILE A 666 22.44 29.37 0.36
CA ILE A 666 21.08 28.95 0.74
C ILE A 666 20.86 29.09 2.25
N PHE A 667 21.86 28.76 3.06
CA PHE A 667 21.83 28.87 4.52
C PHE A 667 21.62 30.33 4.96
N ASP A 668 22.41 31.25 4.41
CA ASP A 668 22.41 32.67 4.76
C ASP A 668 21.13 33.36 4.24
N ASP A 669 20.84 33.28 2.94
CA ASP A 669 19.67 33.93 2.31
C ASP A 669 18.35 33.28 2.76
N GLY A 670 18.38 31.98 3.07
CA GLY A 670 17.22 31.22 3.54
C GLY A 670 16.95 31.30 5.05
N LEU A 671 17.85 31.95 5.81
CA LEU A 671 17.78 32.06 7.27
C LEU A 671 17.53 30.69 7.96
N VAL A 672 18.29 29.68 7.54
CA VAL A 672 17.99 28.26 7.85
C VAL A 672 18.07 27.94 9.36
N LEU A 673 18.80 28.71 10.16
CA LEU A 673 18.79 28.55 11.63
C LEU A 673 17.43 28.92 12.25
N ILE A 674 16.76 29.96 11.74
CA ILE A 674 15.40 30.31 12.18
C ILE A 674 14.44 29.19 11.80
N LEU A 675 14.59 28.65 10.58
CA LEU A 675 13.79 27.52 10.14
C LEU A 675 13.98 26.30 11.06
N LYS A 676 15.22 26.00 11.46
CA LYS A 676 15.56 24.93 12.40
C LYS A 676 14.93 25.16 13.77
N GLU A 677 15.07 26.36 14.33
CA GLU A 677 14.52 26.72 15.64
C GLU A 677 12.99 26.60 15.67
N LEU A 678 12.31 27.05 14.61
CA LEU A 678 10.85 26.95 14.51
C LEU A 678 10.37 25.49 14.45
N HIS A 679 11.09 24.62 13.73
CA HIS A 679 10.80 23.18 13.74
C HIS A 679 11.03 22.55 15.12
N GLU A 680 12.12 22.90 15.81
CA GLU A 680 12.41 22.39 17.15
C GLU A 680 11.35 22.82 18.18
N LYS A 681 10.94 24.09 18.16
CA LYS A 681 9.85 24.61 19.01
C LYS A 681 8.52 23.93 18.68
N LEU A 682 8.24 23.71 17.39
CA LEU A 682 7.02 23.06 16.94
C LEU A 682 6.97 21.60 17.42
N ASP A 683 8.07 20.88 17.29
CA ASP A 683 8.18 19.48 17.72
C ASP A 683 7.98 19.34 19.23
N GLU A 684 8.57 20.23 20.02
CA GLU A 684 8.37 20.26 21.48
C GLU A 684 6.91 20.57 21.85
N ALA A 685 6.32 21.61 21.25
CA ALA A 685 4.93 21.99 21.53
C ALA A 685 3.93 20.88 21.15
N VAL A 686 4.15 20.21 20.02
CA VAL A 686 3.30 19.08 19.59
C VAL A 686 3.51 17.85 20.48
N ALA A 687 4.75 17.54 20.88
CA ALA A 687 5.01 16.46 21.85
C ALA A 687 4.28 16.70 23.18
N VAL A 688 4.30 17.94 23.68
CA VAL A 688 3.54 18.35 24.88
C VAL A 688 2.03 18.19 24.67
N ALA A 689 1.49 18.51 23.50
CA ALA A 689 0.07 18.30 23.19
C ALA A 689 -0.33 16.81 23.17
N TYR A 690 0.59 15.90 22.84
CA TYR A 690 0.39 14.46 22.99
C TYR A 690 0.63 13.96 24.42
N GLY A 691 1.28 14.75 25.28
CA GLY A 691 1.74 14.33 26.59
C GLY A 691 2.95 13.40 26.54
N TRP A 692 3.80 13.54 25.52
CA TRP A 692 4.96 12.68 25.27
C TRP A 692 6.29 13.44 25.46
N PRO A 693 7.39 12.76 25.84
CA PRO A 693 8.72 13.36 25.83
C PRO A 693 9.15 13.77 24.42
N ALA A 694 9.71 14.97 24.27
CA ALA A 694 10.15 15.51 22.98
C ALA A 694 11.33 14.74 22.35
N ASP A 695 12.13 14.07 23.19
CA ASP A 695 13.29 13.26 22.82
C ASP A 695 12.97 11.77 22.56
N SER A 696 11.67 11.42 22.48
CA SER A 696 11.24 10.06 22.15
C SER A 696 11.86 9.58 20.83
N SER A 697 12.28 8.31 20.80
CA SER A 697 12.79 7.69 19.58
C SER A 697 11.67 7.52 18.54
N ASP A 698 12.05 7.40 17.26
CA ASP A 698 11.10 7.23 16.16
C ASP A 698 10.22 5.98 16.35
N GLU A 699 10.78 4.88 16.86
CA GLU A 699 10.04 3.65 17.13
C GLU A 699 9.02 3.81 18.28
N GLU A 700 9.39 4.52 19.35
CA GLU A 700 8.47 4.83 20.45
C GLU A 700 7.31 5.73 20.00
N ILE A 701 7.60 6.72 19.15
CA ILE A 701 6.58 7.61 18.55
C ILE A 701 5.59 6.77 17.74
N LEU A 702 6.08 5.89 16.85
CA LEU A 702 5.23 5.02 16.04
C LEU A 702 4.39 4.08 16.92
N ALA A 703 4.98 3.47 17.96
CA ALA A 703 4.27 2.58 18.88
C ALA A 703 3.11 3.30 19.58
N ARG A 704 3.36 4.51 20.08
CA ARG A 704 2.34 5.35 20.72
C ARG A 704 1.26 5.80 19.76
N LEU A 705 1.61 6.19 18.53
CA LEU A 705 0.64 6.56 17.50
C LEU A 705 -0.28 5.38 17.11
N VAL A 706 0.26 4.18 16.92
CA VAL A 706 -0.56 2.98 16.63
C VAL A 706 -1.49 2.64 17.80
N SER A 707 -0.99 2.76 19.03
CA SER A 707 -1.81 2.56 20.23
C SER A 707 -2.94 3.59 20.32
N LEU A 708 -2.62 4.88 20.11
CA LEU A 708 -3.58 5.97 20.14
C LEU A 708 -4.61 5.84 19.02
N ASN A 709 -4.23 5.44 17.81
CA ASN A 709 -5.16 5.15 16.73
C ASN A 709 -6.18 4.06 17.14
N LYS A 710 -5.71 2.96 17.76
CA LYS A 710 -6.58 1.88 18.24
C LYS A 710 -7.52 2.36 19.36
N GLU A 711 -7.06 3.27 20.21
CA GLU A 711 -7.90 3.91 21.22
C GLU A 711 -8.97 4.79 20.58
N ARG A 712 -8.59 5.70 19.67
CA ARG A 712 -9.53 6.58 18.93
C ARG A 712 -10.56 5.77 18.16
N ALA A 713 -10.15 4.72 17.46
CA ALA A 713 -11.08 3.85 16.75
C ALA A 713 -12.09 3.16 17.67
N LYS A 714 -11.71 2.85 18.93
CA LYS A 714 -12.65 2.34 19.95
C LYS A 714 -13.55 3.44 20.52
N GLU A 715 -13.07 4.68 20.66
CA GLU A 715 -13.88 5.85 21.03
C GLU A 715 -14.95 6.11 19.97
N GLU A 716 -14.58 6.18 18.70
CA GLU A 716 -15.49 6.46 17.58
C GLU A 716 -16.55 5.37 17.43
N LYS A 717 -16.19 4.09 17.62
CA LYS A 717 -17.16 2.98 17.66
C LYS A 717 -18.17 3.09 18.79
N ARG A 718 -17.84 3.80 19.87
CA ARG A 718 -18.76 4.10 20.99
C ARG A 718 -19.52 5.42 20.78
N GLY A 719 -19.36 6.08 19.63
CA GLY A 719 -19.98 7.36 19.31
C GLY A 719 -19.24 8.58 19.88
N LEU A 720 -18.01 8.43 20.39
CA LEU A 720 -17.19 9.54 20.82
C LEU A 720 -16.18 9.90 19.73
N VAL A 721 -16.46 10.94 18.96
CA VAL A 721 -15.49 11.53 18.02
C VAL A 721 -14.92 12.77 18.68
N ARG A 722 -13.59 12.85 18.77
CA ARG A 722 -12.93 13.92 19.53
C ARG A 722 -13.06 15.30 18.88
N TRP A 723 -13.19 15.33 17.57
CA TRP A 723 -13.36 16.55 16.81
C TRP A 723 -13.93 16.24 15.43
N LEU A 724 -14.89 17.07 15.00
CA LEU A 724 -15.42 17.12 13.64
C LEU A 724 -15.57 18.59 13.26
N ARG A 725 -15.21 18.95 12.02
CA ARG A 725 -15.42 20.30 11.51
C ARG A 725 -16.93 20.62 11.49
N PRO A 726 -17.40 21.65 12.24
CA PRO A 726 -18.84 21.92 12.36
C PRO A 726 -19.55 22.16 11.04
N GLU A 727 -19.00 23.02 10.19
CA GLU A 727 -19.65 23.44 8.94
C GLU A 727 -19.66 22.36 7.84
N TYR A 728 -18.86 21.29 7.99
CA TYR A 728 -18.63 20.33 6.90
C TYR A 728 -18.83 18.87 7.31
N GLN A 729 -18.19 18.43 8.39
CA GLN A 729 -18.23 17.04 8.83
C GLN A 729 -19.44 16.74 9.71
N ILE A 730 -19.82 17.61 10.66
CA ILE A 730 -20.97 17.33 11.56
C ILE A 730 -22.27 17.04 10.77
N PRO A 731 -22.66 17.83 9.74
CA PRO A 731 -23.85 17.53 8.94
C PRO A 731 -23.79 16.19 8.19
N ARG A 732 -22.59 15.75 7.79
CA ARG A 732 -22.38 14.57 6.93
C ARG A 732 -22.09 13.28 7.69
N PHE A 733 -21.28 13.39 8.73
CA PHE A 733 -20.64 12.27 9.44
C PHE A 733 -20.89 12.31 10.95
N GLY A 734 -21.33 13.45 11.50
CA GLY A 734 -21.62 13.60 12.92
C GLY A 734 -22.81 12.77 13.40
N SER A 735 -22.74 12.38 14.66
CA SER A 735 -23.83 11.75 15.41
C SER A 735 -25.01 12.71 15.62
N ASP A 736 -26.18 12.17 15.97
CA ASP A 736 -27.36 12.98 16.27
C ASP A 736 -27.12 13.92 17.47
N LYS A 737 -26.27 13.51 18.41
CA LYS A 737 -25.85 14.33 19.55
C LYS A 737 -25.04 15.55 19.08
N GLU A 738 -24.01 15.33 18.26
CA GLU A 738 -23.15 16.42 17.77
C GLU A 738 -23.95 17.39 16.87
N LYS A 739 -24.88 16.88 16.07
CA LYS A 739 -25.79 17.72 15.27
C LYS A 739 -26.73 18.55 16.15
N ALA A 740 -27.22 17.99 17.25
CA ALA A 740 -28.07 18.72 18.20
C ALA A 740 -27.28 19.79 18.96
N GLU A 741 -26.07 19.48 19.43
CA GLU A 741 -25.18 20.44 20.10
C GLU A 741 -24.78 21.59 19.17
N GLN A 742 -24.49 21.30 17.89
CA GLN A 742 -24.25 22.34 16.90
C GLN A 742 -25.48 23.22 16.67
N LEU A 743 -26.67 22.62 16.57
CA LEU A 743 -27.91 23.38 16.42
C LEU A 743 -28.17 24.30 17.62
N GLU A 744 -27.88 23.84 18.85
CA GLU A 744 -27.95 24.68 20.05
C GLU A 744 -26.92 25.81 20.04
N ALA A 745 -25.68 25.55 19.59
CA ALA A 745 -24.64 26.56 19.45
C ALA A 745 -24.97 27.62 18.38
N ASP A 746 -25.44 27.18 17.21
CA ASP A 746 -25.85 28.05 16.09
C ASP A 746 -27.06 28.93 16.47
N LEU A 747 -27.94 28.43 17.34
CA LEU A 747 -29.06 29.20 17.92
C LEU A 747 -28.62 30.13 19.06
N GLY A 748 -27.42 29.93 19.61
CA GLY A 748 -26.84 30.68 20.73
C GLY A 748 -25.96 31.87 20.34
N GLU A 749 -25.59 32.04 19.07
CA GLU A 749 -24.76 33.17 18.60
C GLU A 749 -25.51 34.51 18.40
N GLY A 750 -26.74 34.60 18.90
CA GLY A 750 -27.52 35.83 19.00
C GLY A 750 -27.57 36.39 20.42
N GLY A 751 -26.46 36.93 20.92
CA GLY A 751 -26.43 37.80 22.11
C GLY A 751 -25.87 37.14 23.37
N ALA A 752 -24.92 37.85 24.01
CA ALA A 752 -24.39 37.50 25.32
C ALA A 752 -25.51 37.19 26.33
N PRO A 753 -25.35 36.20 27.23
CA PRO A 753 -26.38 35.90 28.19
C PRO A 753 -26.42 37.02 29.24
N VAL A 754 -27.38 37.93 29.10
CA VAL A 754 -27.88 38.67 30.24
C VAL A 754 -28.50 37.63 31.17
N LYS A 755 -27.97 37.53 32.39
CA LYS A 755 -28.61 36.77 33.48
C LYS A 755 -30.00 37.36 33.71
N GLU A 756 -31.03 36.80 33.11
CA GLU A 756 -32.41 37.13 33.45
C GLU A 756 -32.95 36.14 34.49
N GLY A 757 -33.60 36.70 35.51
CA GLY A 757 -34.35 35.96 36.51
C GLY A 757 -35.51 35.17 35.90
N PRO A 758 -36.29 34.45 36.73
CA PRO A 758 -37.37 33.59 36.24
C PRO A 758 -38.38 34.39 35.39
N LYS A 759 -38.52 34.00 34.12
CA LYS A 759 -39.47 34.60 33.17
C LYS A 759 -40.89 34.67 33.77
N PRO A 760 -41.63 35.78 33.60
CA PRO A 760 -43.00 35.89 34.07
C PRO A 760 -43.95 34.97 33.29
N SER A 761 -45.06 34.57 33.91
CA SER A 761 -46.11 33.81 33.21
C SER A 761 -47.02 34.78 32.44
N PHE A 762 -47.37 34.45 31.20
CA PHE A 762 -48.35 35.20 30.43
C PHE A 762 -49.74 35.04 31.06
N PRO A 763 -50.49 36.13 31.31
CA PRO A 763 -51.79 36.07 31.98
C PRO A 763 -52.85 35.29 31.18
N THR A 764 -53.70 34.55 31.90
CA THR A 764 -54.83 33.82 31.30
C THR A 764 -56.11 34.66 31.18
N ASP A 765 -56.28 35.71 32.00
CA ASP A 765 -57.38 36.68 31.85
C ASP A 765 -57.03 37.71 30.77
N GLU A 766 -57.92 37.89 29.79
CA GLU A 766 -57.72 38.79 28.64
C GLU A 766 -57.48 40.25 29.07
N ARG A 767 -58.03 40.68 30.22
CA ARG A 767 -57.84 42.05 30.74
C ARG A 767 -56.39 42.32 31.14
N ASP A 768 -55.68 41.28 31.60
CA ASP A 768 -54.30 41.38 32.09
C ASP A 768 -53.25 41.13 31.00
N GLN A 769 -53.66 40.60 29.84
CA GLN A 769 -52.76 40.34 28.70
C GLN A 769 -52.28 41.63 28.03
N THR A 770 -53.12 42.66 27.97
CA THR A 770 -52.78 43.94 27.33
C THR A 770 -51.70 44.71 28.11
N PRO A 771 -51.83 44.90 29.44
CA PRO A 771 -50.76 45.45 30.27
C PRO A 771 -49.45 44.66 30.18
N ALA A 772 -49.52 43.33 30.14
CA ALA A 772 -48.33 42.48 30.06
C ALA A 772 -47.54 42.67 28.75
N VAL A 773 -48.24 42.81 27.61
CA VAL A 773 -47.60 43.09 26.30
C VAL A 773 -47.05 44.51 26.25
N LEU A 774 -47.79 45.51 26.76
CA LEU A 774 -47.33 46.90 26.82
C LEU A 774 -46.06 47.04 27.67
N GLN A 775 -45.99 46.38 28.82
CA GLN A 775 -44.81 46.40 29.69
C GLN A 775 -43.56 45.88 28.94
N ARG A 776 -43.69 44.82 28.15
CA ARG A 776 -42.56 44.28 27.36
C ARG A 776 -42.13 45.24 26.24
N LEU A 777 -43.06 45.98 25.66
CA LEU A 777 -42.75 47.04 24.71
C LEU A 777 -42.13 48.28 25.38
N MET A 778 -42.46 48.56 26.65
CA MET A 778 -41.89 49.67 27.42
C MET A 778 -40.45 49.39 27.86
N GLU A 779 -40.17 48.15 28.24
CA GLU A 779 -38.85 47.70 28.71
C GLU A 779 -37.84 47.52 27.56
N ALA A 780 -38.29 47.53 26.30
CA ALA A 780 -37.44 47.33 25.14
C ALA A 780 -36.92 48.65 24.56
N ASP A 781 -35.60 48.77 24.40
CA ASP A 781 -34.93 49.88 23.71
C ASP A 781 -35.03 49.76 22.17
N GLY A 782 -36.21 49.46 21.62
CA GLY A 782 -36.42 49.28 20.19
C GLY A 782 -37.77 48.70 19.79
N THR A 783 -37.89 48.32 18.51
CA THR A 783 -39.07 47.59 17.99
C THR A 783 -38.96 46.11 18.30
N LEU A 784 -40.02 45.50 18.83
CA LEU A 784 -40.11 44.06 19.07
C LEU A 784 -41.14 43.41 18.15
N ASP A 785 -40.84 42.22 17.65
CA ASP A 785 -41.84 41.39 16.97
C ASP A 785 -42.67 40.56 17.98
N ALA A 786 -43.80 40.04 17.52
CA ALA A 786 -44.71 39.27 18.37
C ALA A 786 -44.08 37.98 18.94
N ASN A 787 -43.08 37.41 18.26
CA ASN A 787 -42.40 36.19 18.67
C ASN A 787 -41.38 36.48 19.79
N ALA A 788 -40.64 37.58 19.70
CA ALA A 788 -39.75 38.07 20.74
C ALA A 788 -40.52 38.35 22.05
N ILE A 789 -41.69 39.00 21.95
CA ILE A 789 -42.55 39.24 23.12
C ILE A 789 -43.08 37.92 23.69
N ALA A 790 -43.54 36.98 22.86
CA ALA A 790 -44.02 35.69 23.35
C ALA A 790 -42.93 34.86 24.06
N LEU A 791 -41.68 34.92 23.57
CA LEU A 791 -40.52 34.23 24.16
C LEU A 791 -40.03 34.82 25.49
N SER A 792 -40.48 36.03 25.84
CA SER A 792 -40.21 36.65 27.15
C SER A 792 -41.05 36.06 28.29
N PHE A 793 -42.12 35.31 27.99
CA PHE A 793 -42.99 34.65 28.96
C PHE A 793 -42.70 33.14 29.09
N LYS A 794 -43.06 32.52 30.24
CA LYS A 794 -42.88 31.06 30.47
C LYS A 794 -43.53 30.18 29.39
N GLN A 795 -44.66 30.61 28.84
CA GLN A 795 -45.43 29.89 27.84
C GLN A 795 -44.76 29.91 26.44
N GLY A 796 -43.78 30.80 26.23
CA GLY A 796 -43.04 30.93 24.98
C GLY A 796 -43.97 31.05 23.77
N ARG A 797 -43.69 30.27 22.71
CA ARG A 797 -44.48 30.28 21.48
C ARG A 797 -45.96 29.93 21.66
N ARG A 798 -46.38 29.32 22.78
CA ARG A 798 -47.81 29.06 23.05
C ARG A 798 -48.60 30.35 23.34
N ALA A 799 -47.94 31.42 23.79
CA ALA A 799 -48.58 32.73 24.00
C ALA A 799 -48.66 33.57 22.71
N LEU A 800 -48.00 33.16 21.62
CA LEU A 800 -47.90 33.92 20.38
C LEU A 800 -49.24 34.34 19.77
N PRO A 801 -50.30 33.48 19.72
CA PRO A 801 -51.58 33.88 19.17
C PRO A 801 -52.24 35.03 19.97
N ALA A 802 -52.16 34.96 21.31
CA ALA A 802 -52.73 35.98 22.19
C ALA A 802 -51.93 37.29 22.13
N VAL A 803 -50.59 37.22 22.15
CA VAL A 803 -49.72 38.38 21.98
C VAL A 803 -49.97 39.09 20.64
N SER A 804 -50.11 38.32 19.56
CA SER A 804 -50.38 38.87 18.22
C SER A 804 -51.75 39.56 18.16
N ALA A 805 -52.78 38.98 18.81
CA ALA A 805 -54.10 39.58 18.90
C ALA A 805 -54.08 40.92 19.66
N VAL A 806 -53.34 40.98 20.77
CA VAL A 806 -53.16 42.20 21.58
C VAL A 806 -52.42 43.28 20.78
N LEU A 807 -51.32 42.95 20.10
CA LEU A 807 -50.58 43.92 19.26
C LEU A 807 -51.45 44.47 18.12
N ALA A 808 -52.26 43.62 17.49
CA ALA A 808 -53.19 44.04 16.45
C ALA A 808 -54.30 44.97 16.99
N ALA A 809 -54.73 44.78 18.24
CA ALA A 809 -55.68 45.68 18.91
C ALA A 809 -55.03 47.01 19.29
N LEU A 810 -53.84 46.99 19.89
CA LEU A 810 -53.07 48.18 20.26
C LEU A 810 -52.71 49.04 19.04
N TYR A 811 -52.38 48.42 17.91
CA TYR A 811 -52.11 49.11 16.65
C TYR A 811 -53.36 49.81 16.12
N ARG A 812 -54.53 49.15 16.15
CA ARG A 812 -55.82 49.77 15.79
C ARG A 812 -56.20 50.93 16.70
N MET A 813 -55.85 50.86 17.98
CA MET A 813 -56.05 51.93 18.95
C MET A 813 -55.00 53.05 18.84
N GLY A 814 -53.98 52.91 17.98
CA GLY A 814 -52.94 53.91 17.75
C GLY A 814 -51.88 54.03 18.87
N LEU A 815 -51.84 53.08 19.81
CA LEU A 815 -50.93 53.06 20.96
C LEU A 815 -49.54 52.50 20.62
N VAL A 816 -49.45 51.70 19.55
CA VAL A 816 -48.18 51.17 19.03
C VAL A 816 -48.06 51.49 17.54
N SER A 817 -46.84 51.67 17.06
CA SER A 817 -46.51 51.86 15.65
C SER A 817 -45.75 50.66 15.09
N THR A 818 -45.96 50.37 13.81
CA THR A 818 -45.20 49.38 13.05
C THR A 818 -44.88 49.94 11.66
N SER A 819 -43.67 49.70 11.17
CA SER A 819 -43.20 50.13 9.83
C SER A 819 -43.24 49.00 8.79
N ASP A 820 -43.21 47.75 9.23
CA ASP A 820 -43.10 46.53 8.41
C ASP A 820 -44.29 45.56 8.61
N GLY A 821 -45.22 45.90 9.51
CA GLY A 821 -46.36 45.06 9.88
C GLY A 821 -46.00 43.86 10.77
N LYS A 822 -44.73 43.74 11.20
CA LYS A 822 -44.18 42.60 11.96
C LYS A 822 -43.55 43.02 13.28
N SER A 823 -42.94 44.20 13.31
CA SER A 823 -42.21 44.76 14.44
C SER A 823 -42.97 45.96 14.99
N PHE A 824 -43.18 46.00 16.30
CA PHE A 824 -44.01 46.98 16.99
C PHE A 824 -43.19 47.75 18.03
N SER A 825 -43.47 49.05 18.16
CA SER A 825 -42.92 49.90 19.24
C SER A 825 -44.03 50.77 19.82
N LEU A 826 -43.86 51.20 21.07
CA LEU A 826 -44.78 52.14 21.70
C LEU A 826 -44.71 53.52 21.05
N ARG A 827 -45.88 54.08 20.77
CA ARG A 827 -45.97 55.44 20.26
C ARG A 827 -45.79 56.41 21.44
N ARG A 828 -44.62 57.02 21.57
CA ARG A 828 -44.40 58.10 22.55
C ARG A 828 -45.25 59.30 22.13
N VAL A 829 -46.26 59.63 22.93
CA VAL A 829 -46.99 60.90 22.80
C VAL A 829 -45.98 62.02 23.10
N ALA A 830 -45.84 62.99 22.20
CA ALA A 830 -45.01 64.18 22.41
C ALA A 830 -45.62 65.09 23.47
#